data_AF-A0A6M1NR81-F1
#
_entry.id   AF-A0A6M1NR81-F1
#
_cell.length_a   1.000
_cell.length_b   1.000
_cell.length_c   1.000
_cell.angle_alpha   90.00
_cell.angle_beta   90.00
_cell.angle_gamma   90.00
#
_symmetry.space_group_name_H-M   'P 1'
#
loop_
_entity.id
_entity.type
_entity.pdbx_description
1 polymer ?
#
loop_
_entity_poly.entity_id
_entity_poly.type
_entity_poly.pdbx_seq_one_letter_code
_entity_poly.pdbx_strand_id
1 'polypeptide(L)'
;MRPIKVFSKILPVLIIMCFSHMVKAQSGDQILDGIGETGMVSRYIFNGDLKDWSRNNLHATYQGGQPKFVTDSKFTKVLSFENKNSESLSLPSDVLLNIESLSISAWIFSKSDSKAQTIFDFGKNKKSLFSAYQEKGKLYVSFAGINLEGASLPLNKWSHLVVVLDAPAKTISLYADNKLLAEKTGSTIDFAKLFGSVSLEGSTLWIGNSALKKETPLHGLLHDFRIYRVPLSKRQIAGIYNNVVKGVRQDQSRMGKVEDNLPEFPITQTQLYNSYLMKVSDVQVETQVGELPRLPSFIQGEYKDNMVGPKVRVIWPAPIDNAEVLKAGQYTINGKIPGSSLIPKAIVTVKSNANSKVPAVQLTAFPLEQVSLNTDANNQQTKFIENRDKFLGTLANTDPNSFLYMFRNAFGQSQPADAKPLGVWDSQDTKLRGHATGHYLTALAQAYASTKPDKTLHKNFAQKMSYMVDVLYDLAQLSGKPNNNGESVADPLKVPVGPYREGYDSDLSVEGIRTDYWNWGKGFISAYPPDQFIMLEKGAKYGGQKNQVWAPYYTLHKILAGLLDVYEVSGNKKALDIAIGMTDWVHVRLNALPKETLISMWNTYIAGEFGGMNETLAHLAAITKDSKYLKTAQLFDNIDLFFGNADHAHGLAKNVDSFRGLHSNQHIPQIVGSIEMYRVSNLEEYYKVADNFWYKAVNDYMYSIGGVAGARNPANAECFTKEPSTLYENGFSAGGQNETCATYNMLKLTSNLFMFDQKAEYMDYYERALYNHILASVDENTPANTYHVPLRPGSIKQFGNPNMTGFTCCNGTAIESNTKLQNAIYHRSTDNKSLYVNLYIPSTLDWKERNVIIEQITNFPKEDQTRLVVKGEGNFTINVRVPQWAKKGFVVKINGKQELVKAEAGSYLALQKNWKNGDMIELQMPFDFHLDPVMDQQNIASLFYGPILLAAQEPEARVDWRKVTLNAKDLGKTIQGDPKTLEFQIDGVQFKPFYDTYGRHSVYLDVTLK
;
A
#
# COMPACT_ATOMS: atom_id res chain seq x y z
N MET A 1 8.30 64.20 -2.89
CA MET A 1 8.98 65.17 -2.01
C MET A 1 8.96 64.63 -0.58
N ARG A 2 10.13 64.47 0.07
CA ARG A 2 10.30 64.46 1.55
C ARG A 2 10.18 65.93 2.08
N PRO A 3 10.23 66.30 3.40
CA PRO A 3 10.59 65.52 4.62
C PRO A 3 9.92 65.88 6.02
N ILE A 4 10.11 64.96 7.01
CA ILE A 4 10.64 65.09 8.41
C ILE A 4 9.90 65.90 9.54
N LYS A 5 9.59 65.23 10.70
CA LYS A 5 10.14 65.40 12.10
C LYS A 5 9.23 64.70 13.15
N VAL A 6 9.65 63.64 13.85
CA VAL A 6 10.54 63.51 15.03
C VAL A 6 9.89 63.95 16.35
N PHE A 7 9.72 63.02 17.30
CA PHE A 7 10.12 63.20 18.71
C PHE A 7 10.44 61.85 19.38
N SER A 8 11.59 61.83 20.05
CA SER A 8 12.15 60.75 20.87
C SER A 8 12.02 61.09 22.37
N LYS A 9 12.21 60.09 23.26
CA LYS A 9 13.09 60.12 24.45
C LYS A 9 13.07 58.76 25.19
N ILE A 10 14.20 58.01 25.19
CA ILE A 10 15.19 57.71 26.29
C ILE A 10 14.87 56.39 27.04
N LEU A 11 15.54 55.25 26.77
CA LEU A 11 16.80 54.61 27.30
C LEU A 11 16.67 54.02 28.74
N PRO A 12 17.24 52.82 29.07
CA PRO A 12 18.67 52.53 28.99
C PRO A 12 19.09 51.19 28.34
N VAL A 13 20.36 51.19 27.94
CA VAL A 13 21.17 50.10 27.40
C VAL A 13 21.46 49.05 28.47
N LEU A 14 21.21 47.77 28.17
CA LEU A 14 21.87 46.64 28.81
C LEU A 14 22.60 45.83 27.72
N ILE A 15 23.92 45.78 27.85
CA ILE A 15 24.80 44.89 27.08
C ILE A 15 24.50 43.46 27.54
N ILE A 16 23.88 42.65 26.67
CA ILE A 16 23.80 41.21 26.85
C ILE A 16 24.54 40.56 25.69
N MET A 17 25.53 39.75 26.07
CA MET A 17 26.41 38.96 25.24
C MET A 17 25.66 38.28 24.09
N CYS A 18 26.19 38.38 22.88
CA CYS A 18 25.84 37.51 21.76
C CYS A 18 26.09 36.05 22.16
N PHE A 19 25.05 35.36 22.64
CA PHE A 19 25.01 33.91 22.55
C PHE A 19 24.85 33.56 21.07
N SER A 20 25.87 32.93 20.51
CA SER A 20 25.78 32.18 19.27
C SER A 20 24.61 31.20 19.39
N HIS A 21 23.53 31.43 18.63
CA HIS A 21 22.52 30.39 18.41
C HIS A 21 23.20 29.24 17.66
N MET A 22 23.65 28.23 18.41
CA MET A 22 23.98 26.92 17.84
C MET A 22 22.67 26.31 17.33
N VAL A 23 22.52 26.29 16.00
CA VAL A 23 21.46 25.58 15.31
C VAL A 23 21.67 24.08 15.56
N LYS A 24 20.81 23.48 16.39
CA LYS A 24 20.76 22.02 16.57
C LYS A 24 20.09 21.41 15.34
N ALA A 25 20.76 20.46 14.68
CA ALA A 25 20.15 19.67 13.62
C ALA A 25 19.00 18.83 14.21
N GLN A 26 17.79 19.03 13.71
CA GLN A 26 16.62 18.22 14.06
C GLN A 26 16.79 16.81 13.46
N SER A 27 16.44 15.78 14.21
CA SER A 27 16.48 14.37 13.80
C SER A 27 15.40 14.10 12.74
N GLY A 28 15.65 14.54 11.50
CA GLY A 28 14.62 14.68 10.45
C GLY A 28 14.00 13.37 9.98
N ASP A 29 12.69 13.35 9.75
CA ASP A 29 11.97 12.27 9.08
C ASP A 29 12.45 12.10 7.63
N GLN A 30 12.55 10.86 7.14
CA GLN A 30 13.06 10.52 5.80
C GLN A 30 12.30 11.18 4.63
N ILE A 31 11.03 11.53 4.85
CA ILE A 31 10.22 12.30 3.91
C ILE A 31 10.85 13.67 3.63
N LEU A 32 11.52 14.26 4.63
CA LEU A 32 12.23 15.54 4.50
C LEU A 32 13.48 15.44 3.60
N ASP A 33 13.99 14.23 3.37
CA ASP A 33 15.10 13.97 2.45
C ASP A 33 14.62 13.66 1.01
N GLY A 34 13.31 13.66 0.77
CA GLY A 34 12.72 13.29 -0.53
C GLY A 34 12.81 11.79 -0.81
N ILE A 35 12.80 10.96 0.23
CA ILE A 35 12.87 9.50 0.15
C ILE A 35 11.58 8.94 0.78
N GLY A 36 10.83 8.16 0.00
CA GLY A 36 9.62 7.48 0.48
C GLY A 36 9.92 6.51 1.62
N GLU A 37 8.93 6.23 2.46
CA GLU A 37 9.18 5.58 3.75
C GLU A 37 9.73 4.16 3.63
N THR A 38 9.24 3.43 2.63
CA THR A 38 9.63 2.05 2.35
C THR A 38 11.01 1.92 1.69
N GLY A 39 11.64 3.03 1.30
CA GLY A 39 12.99 3.04 0.73
C GLY A 39 14.10 2.83 1.76
N MET A 40 13.86 3.11 3.04
CA MET A 40 14.84 2.97 4.12
C MET A 40 14.72 1.59 4.79
N VAL A 41 15.85 0.93 5.01
CA VAL A 41 15.92 -0.37 5.70
C VAL A 41 16.23 -0.20 7.17
N SER A 42 17.24 0.60 7.50
CA SER A 42 17.61 0.86 8.90
C SER A 42 18.30 2.22 9.02
N ARG A 43 18.14 2.88 10.17
CA ARG A 43 18.80 4.14 10.49
C ARG A 43 19.22 4.22 11.94
N TYR A 44 20.50 4.47 12.17
CA TYR A 44 21.09 4.60 13.50
C TYR A 44 21.62 6.01 13.68
N ILE A 45 20.92 6.82 14.48
CA ILE A 45 21.30 8.23 14.72
C ILE A 45 22.55 8.31 15.60
N PHE A 46 22.73 7.35 16.52
CA PHE A 46 23.80 7.32 17.52
C PHE A 46 23.79 8.50 18.50
N ASN A 47 22.60 8.98 18.87
CA ASN A 47 22.40 10.06 19.84
C ASN A 47 22.17 9.52 21.26
N GLY A 48 23.04 8.63 21.72
CA GLY A 48 22.96 8.01 23.06
C GLY A 48 22.36 6.61 23.12
N ASP A 49 21.92 6.06 21.99
CA ASP A 49 21.48 4.67 21.86
C ASP A 49 21.93 4.07 20.51
N LEU A 50 21.66 2.77 20.34
CA LEU A 50 21.98 1.98 19.14
C LEU A 50 20.72 1.51 18.40
N LYS A 51 19.59 2.20 18.65
CA LYS A 51 18.30 1.80 18.10
C LYS A 51 18.23 2.10 16.61
N ASP A 52 17.49 1.25 15.92
CA ASP A 52 17.06 1.48 14.55
C ASP A 52 15.81 2.37 14.56
N TRP A 53 15.95 3.56 13.99
CA TRP A 53 14.90 4.58 13.87
C TRP A 53 14.13 4.49 12.54
N SER A 54 14.41 3.50 11.69
CA SER A 54 13.62 3.23 10.47
C SER A 54 12.23 2.64 10.78
N ARG A 55 12.01 2.19 12.02
CA ARG A 55 10.81 1.47 12.51
C ARG A 55 10.73 0.00 12.05
N ASN A 56 11.77 -0.53 11.40
CA ASN A 56 11.88 -1.97 11.11
C ASN A 56 12.45 -2.78 12.29
N ASN A 57 12.82 -2.10 13.38
CA ASN A 57 13.32 -2.69 14.62
C ASN A 57 14.62 -3.49 14.46
N LEU A 58 15.48 -3.08 13.52
CA LEU A 58 16.74 -3.75 13.23
C LEU A 58 17.88 -3.21 14.12
N HIS A 59 17.70 -3.22 15.44
CA HIS A 59 18.64 -2.59 16.38
C HIS A 59 20.07 -3.13 16.29
N ALA A 60 21.07 -2.25 16.42
CA ALA A 60 22.48 -2.64 16.40
C ALA A 60 22.93 -3.12 17.79
N THR A 61 23.82 -4.12 17.82
CA THR A 61 24.45 -4.63 19.05
C THR A 61 25.90 -4.19 19.11
N TYR A 62 26.36 -3.63 20.24
CA TYR A 62 27.76 -3.25 20.43
C TYR A 62 28.60 -4.42 20.96
N GLN A 63 29.80 -4.57 20.41
CA GLN A 63 30.82 -5.50 20.89
C GLN A 63 31.98 -4.71 21.49
N GLY A 64 32.63 -5.26 22.53
CA GLY A 64 33.80 -4.64 23.15
C GLY A 64 33.54 -3.84 24.43
N GLY A 65 32.40 -4.08 25.11
CA GLY A 65 32.04 -3.46 26.38
C GLY A 65 30.79 -2.59 26.28
N GLN A 66 30.79 -1.45 26.98
CA GLN A 66 29.71 -0.46 26.86
C GLN A 66 30.02 0.55 25.75
N PRO A 67 29.04 0.93 24.91
CA PRO A 67 29.24 1.93 23.88
C PRO A 67 29.56 3.29 24.51
N LYS A 68 30.55 4.00 23.95
CA LYS A 68 30.94 5.33 24.41
C LYS A 68 30.29 6.40 23.53
N PHE A 69 29.41 7.19 24.12
CA PHE A 69 28.84 8.38 23.47
C PHE A 69 29.55 9.63 24.00
N VAL A 70 29.95 10.53 23.10
CA VAL A 70 30.61 11.79 23.44
C VAL A 70 29.79 12.98 22.97
N THR A 71 29.90 14.10 23.70
CA THR A 71 29.25 15.35 23.30
C THR A 71 29.94 15.90 22.05
N ASP A 72 29.16 16.29 21.05
CA ASP A 72 29.64 16.87 19.80
C ASP A 72 28.93 18.22 19.54
N SER A 73 29.70 19.20 19.05
CA SER A 73 29.19 20.55 18.83
C SER A 73 28.19 20.65 17.68
N LYS A 74 28.22 19.72 16.71
CA LYS A 74 27.31 19.68 15.57
C LYS A 74 26.09 18.80 15.82
N PHE A 75 26.29 17.65 16.46
CA PHE A 75 25.27 16.59 16.57
C PHE A 75 24.78 16.29 18.00
N THR A 76 25.17 17.10 18.99
CA THR A 76 24.85 16.92 20.42
C THR A 76 25.52 15.70 21.05
N LYS A 77 25.18 14.46 20.64
CA LYS A 77 25.90 13.24 21.04
C LYS A 77 26.15 12.34 19.82
N VAL A 78 27.30 11.70 19.82
CA VAL A 78 27.75 10.79 18.75
C VAL A 78 28.45 9.57 19.34
N LEU A 79 28.48 8.47 18.59
CA LEU A 79 29.20 7.26 18.98
C LEU A 79 30.70 7.42 18.70
N SER A 80 31.54 7.05 19.67
CA SER A 80 33.01 7.14 19.59
C SER A 80 33.64 5.75 19.54
N PHE A 81 34.55 5.54 18.59
CA PHE A 81 35.44 4.38 18.51
C PHE A 81 36.87 4.81 18.85
N GLU A 82 37.53 4.09 19.76
CA GLU A 82 38.86 4.44 20.29
C GLU A 82 39.96 3.51 19.73
N ASN A 83 39.77 2.93 18.54
CA ASN A 83 40.72 2.05 17.85
C ASN A 83 41.12 0.79 18.64
N LYS A 84 40.17 0.17 19.36
CA LYS A 84 40.41 -1.10 20.06
C LYS A 84 39.92 -2.27 19.23
N ASN A 85 40.71 -3.34 19.15
CA ASN A 85 40.42 -4.54 18.35
C ASN A 85 39.08 -5.24 18.66
N SER A 86 38.45 -4.94 19.81
CA SER A 86 37.16 -5.51 20.22
C SER A 86 35.96 -4.61 19.97
N GLU A 87 36.13 -3.33 19.62
CA GLU A 87 35.02 -2.39 19.44
C GLU A 87 34.40 -2.56 18.05
N SER A 88 33.11 -2.86 17.98
CA SER A 88 32.34 -2.94 16.73
C SER A 88 30.83 -2.83 17.00
N LEU A 89 30.06 -2.44 15.99
CA LEU A 89 28.62 -2.68 15.98
C LEU A 89 28.30 -3.84 15.05
N SER A 90 27.44 -4.75 15.50
CA SER A 90 26.85 -5.80 14.67
C SER A 90 25.41 -5.44 14.34
N LEU A 91 25.06 -5.51 13.07
CA LEU A 91 23.68 -5.34 12.61
C LEU A 91 22.97 -6.70 12.48
N PRO A 92 21.64 -6.78 12.67
CA PRO A 92 20.87 -7.97 12.35
C PRO A 92 20.99 -8.32 10.87
N SER A 93 21.04 -9.61 10.55
CA SER A 93 21.21 -10.09 9.19
C SER A 93 20.10 -9.63 8.24
N ASP A 94 18.91 -9.38 8.77
CA ASP A 94 17.71 -8.97 8.02
C ASP A 94 17.87 -7.61 7.33
N VAL A 95 18.85 -6.81 7.74
CA VAL A 95 19.21 -5.51 7.13
C VAL A 95 19.55 -5.63 5.65
N LEU A 96 20.03 -6.78 5.16
CA LEU A 96 20.35 -6.98 3.74
C LEU A 96 19.44 -8.01 3.04
N LEU A 97 18.37 -8.45 3.71
CA LEU A 97 17.40 -9.37 3.09
C LEU A 97 16.55 -8.64 2.04
N ASN A 98 16.31 -9.33 0.93
CA ASN A 98 15.44 -8.85 -0.15
C ASN A 98 15.84 -7.46 -0.65
N ILE A 99 17.13 -7.23 -0.89
CA ILE A 99 17.64 -5.97 -1.47
C ILE A 99 18.01 -6.18 -2.93
N GLU A 100 17.54 -5.28 -3.79
CA GLU A 100 17.92 -5.25 -5.20
C GLU A 100 19.01 -4.21 -5.48
N SER A 101 18.92 -3.04 -4.84
CA SER A 101 19.90 -1.97 -4.91
C SER A 101 20.13 -1.43 -3.51
N LEU A 102 21.35 -0.99 -3.22
CA LEU A 102 21.75 -0.65 -1.85
C LEU A 102 22.40 0.72 -1.83
N SER A 103 21.94 1.61 -0.96
CA SER A 103 22.68 2.82 -0.63
C SER A 103 23.02 2.88 0.86
N ILE A 104 24.25 3.22 1.18
CA ILE A 104 24.70 3.47 2.55
C ILE A 104 25.09 4.93 2.68
N SER A 105 24.56 5.63 3.69
CA SER A 105 24.89 7.01 4.01
C SER A 105 25.35 7.11 5.46
N ALA A 106 26.48 7.75 5.73
CA ALA A 106 26.99 7.92 7.09
C ALA A 106 27.73 9.24 7.27
N TRP A 107 27.61 9.85 8.46
CA TRP A 107 28.52 10.92 8.87
C TRP A 107 29.68 10.32 9.65
N ILE A 108 30.89 10.65 9.23
CA ILE A 108 32.14 10.13 9.80
C ILE A 108 33.06 11.28 10.22
N PHE A 109 33.69 11.15 11.38
CA PHE A 109 34.74 12.04 11.86
C PHE A 109 35.98 11.21 12.16
N SER A 110 36.96 11.23 11.26
CA SER A 110 38.17 10.43 11.41
C SER A 110 39.23 11.19 12.23
N LYS A 111 39.76 10.55 13.28
CA LYS A 111 40.83 11.13 14.12
C LYS A 111 42.23 10.74 13.65
N SER A 112 42.35 9.69 12.83
CA SER A 112 43.62 9.15 12.31
C SER A 112 43.38 8.39 11.00
N ASP A 113 44.38 8.33 10.13
CA ASP A 113 44.40 7.58 8.87
C ASP A 113 45.74 6.86 8.62
N SER A 114 46.58 6.78 9.66
CA SER A 114 47.93 6.21 9.60
C SER A 114 47.99 4.73 9.24
N LYS A 115 46.85 4.02 9.35
CA LYS A 115 46.59 2.66 8.89
C LYS A 115 45.21 2.63 8.23
N ALA A 116 44.94 1.61 7.42
CA ALA A 116 43.61 1.38 6.88
C ALA A 116 42.59 1.17 8.03
N GLN A 117 41.54 2.01 8.07
CA GLN A 117 40.50 1.99 9.09
C GLN A 117 39.13 1.64 8.50
N THR A 118 38.53 0.56 8.97
CA THR A 118 37.23 0.09 8.48
C THR A 118 36.09 0.97 8.99
N ILE A 119 35.27 1.49 8.08
CA ILE A 119 34.01 2.17 8.42
C ILE A 119 32.90 1.14 8.57
N PHE A 120 32.75 0.25 7.58
CA PHE A 120 31.87 -0.91 7.66
C PHE A 120 32.43 -2.06 6.83
N ASP A 121 32.09 -3.29 7.23
CA ASP A 121 32.43 -4.52 6.52
C ASP A 121 31.27 -5.51 6.61
N PHE A 122 30.61 -5.72 5.47
CA PHE A 122 29.50 -6.65 5.31
C PHE A 122 29.98 -7.86 4.52
N GLY A 123 29.90 -9.03 5.14
CA GLY A 123 30.50 -10.25 4.62
C GLY A 123 29.75 -11.52 4.95
N LYS A 124 30.08 -12.58 4.21
CA LYS A 124 29.56 -13.94 4.38
C LYS A 124 30.72 -14.88 4.67
N ASN A 125 30.62 -15.73 5.69
CA ASN A 125 31.59 -16.79 6.00
C ASN A 125 33.06 -16.28 6.08
N LYS A 126 33.30 -15.19 6.83
CA LYS A 126 34.63 -14.52 6.98
C LYS A 126 35.24 -14.00 5.68
N LYS A 127 34.46 -13.78 4.61
CA LYS A 127 34.87 -13.03 3.41
C LYS A 127 34.11 -11.72 3.36
N SER A 128 34.83 -10.60 3.22
CA SER A 128 34.21 -9.30 2.96
C SER A 128 33.64 -9.29 1.55
N LEU A 129 32.37 -8.90 1.42
CA LEU A 129 31.67 -8.75 0.15
C LEU A 129 31.39 -7.28 -0.17
N PHE A 130 31.16 -6.47 0.86
CA PHE A 130 30.93 -5.04 0.72
C PHE A 130 31.55 -4.30 1.91
N SER A 131 32.60 -3.52 1.66
CA SER A 131 33.29 -2.77 2.70
C SER A 131 33.62 -1.35 2.25
N ALA A 132 33.75 -0.46 3.24
CA ALA A 132 34.33 0.85 3.06
C ALA A 132 35.37 1.11 4.15
N TYR A 133 36.53 1.64 3.76
CA TYR A 133 37.63 1.94 4.67
C TYR A 133 38.38 3.20 4.25
N GLN A 134 39.06 3.83 5.19
CA GLN A 134 39.92 4.99 4.94
C GLN A 134 41.39 4.62 5.12
N GLU A 135 42.26 4.99 4.19
CA GLU A 135 43.70 4.80 4.29
C GLU A 135 44.44 6.01 3.70
N LYS A 136 45.40 6.59 4.44
CA LYS A 136 46.21 7.75 3.98
C LYS A 136 45.34 8.90 3.44
N GLY A 137 44.27 9.21 4.17
CA GLY A 137 43.31 10.25 3.85
C GLY A 137 42.25 9.81 2.86
N LYS A 138 42.53 8.86 1.96
CA LYS A 138 41.62 8.46 0.89
C LYS A 138 40.58 7.46 1.37
N LEU A 139 39.40 7.54 0.78
CA LEU A 139 38.31 6.61 1.01
C LEU A 139 38.30 5.52 -0.06
N TYR A 140 38.14 4.28 0.37
CA TYR A 140 38.07 3.11 -0.49
C TYR A 140 36.75 2.37 -0.26
N VAL A 141 36.16 1.89 -1.34
CA VAL A 141 35.00 1.01 -1.31
C VAL A 141 35.33 -0.25 -2.10
N SER A 142 35.10 -1.42 -1.49
CA SER A 142 35.19 -2.70 -2.17
C SER A 142 33.82 -3.38 -2.20
N PHE A 143 33.38 -3.82 -3.38
CA PHE A 143 32.16 -4.59 -3.56
C PHE A 143 32.41 -5.77 -4.49
N ALA A 144 32.30 -7.01 -3.97
CA ALA A 144 32.50 -8.25 -4.72
C ALA A 144 33.80 -8.27 -5.57
N GLY A 145 34.89 -7.66 -5.05
CA GLY A 145 36.18 -7.56 -5.73
C GLY A 145 36.35 -6.31 -6.62
N ILE A 146 35.30 -5.51 -6.81
CA ILE A 146 35.36 -4.21 -7.48
C ILE A 146 35.80 -3.17 -6.47
N ASN A 147 36.86 -2.42 -6.77
CA ASN A 147 37.39 -1.38 -5.87
C ASN A 147 37.18 0.00 -6.48
N LEU A 148 36.68 0.93 -5.68
CA LEU A 148 36.63 2.36 -5.99
C LEU A 148 37.53 3.11 -5.02
N GLU A 149 38.30 4.05 -5.56
CA GLU A 149 39.15 4.97 -4.81
C GLU A 149 38.56 6.38 -4.91
N GLY A 150 38.20 6.95 -3.77
CA GLY A 150 37.69 8.32 -3.65
C GLY A 150 38.77 9.34 -3.28
N ALA A 151 38.36 10.62 -3.21
CA ALA A 151 39.21 11.71 -2.75
C ALA A 151 39.56 11.61 -1.25
N SER A 152 40.52 12.45 -0.83
CA SER A 152 40.95 12.53 0.57
C SER A 152 39.87 13.15 1.47
N LEU A 153 39.52 12.45 2.54
CA LEU A 153 38.66 12.91 3.63
C LEU A 153 39.50 13.64 4.69
N PRO A 154 39.10 14.86 5.10
CA PRO A 154 39.84 15.61 6.10
C PRO A 154 39.82 14.94 7.47
N LEU A 155 40.99 14.83 8.11
CA LEU A 155 41.08 14.46 9.52
C LEU A 155 40.48 15.55 10.41
N ASN A 156 39.93 15.12 11.55
CA ASN A 156 39.33 15.99 12.55
C ASN A 156 38.21 16.90 12.04
N LYS A 157 37.46 16.42 11.03
CA LYS A 157 36.30 17.10 10.47
C LYS A 157 35.23 16.08 10.07
N TRP A 158 33.96 16.46 10.28
CA TRP A 158 32.82 15.68 9.82
C TRP A 158 32.73 15.66 8.30
N SER A 159 32.67 14.46 7.73
CA SER A 159 32.43 14.22 6.30
C SER A 159 31.19 13.35 6.13
N HIS A 160 30.39 13.60 5.10
CA HIS A 160 29.22 12.80 4.74
C HIS A 160 29.56 11.84 3.61
N LEU A 161 29.64 10.55 3.92
CA LEU A 161 29.89 9.48 2.97
C LEU A 161 28.57 8.92 2.45
N VAL A 162 28.43 8.78 1.13
CA VAL A 162 27.38 7.94 0.52
C VAL A 162 27.98 6.96 -0.49
N VAL A 163 27.61 5.69 -0.39
CA VAL A 163 27.89 4.64 -1.38
C VAL A 163 26.57 4.20 -2.00
N VAL A 164 26.50 4.13 -3.33
CA VAL A 164 25.31 3.70 -4.07
C VAL A 164 25.66 2.52 -4.96
N LEU A 165 24.93 1.41 -4.80
CA LEU A 165 24.97 0.21 -5.63
C LEU A 165 23.65 0.11 -6.39
N ASP A 166 23.64 0.50 -7.67
CA ASP A 166 22.47 0.49 -8.54
C ASP A 166 22.54 -0.72 -9.48
N ALA A 167 21.83 -1.78 -9.10
CA ALA A 167 21.85 -3.03 -9.86
C ALA A 167 21.20 -2.90 -11.25
N PRO A 168 20.03 -2.24 -11.42
CA PRO A 168 19.48 -1.95 -12.73
C PRO A 168 20.45 -1.19 -13.64
N ALA A 169 21.04 -0.09 -13.15
CA ALA A 169 21.95 0.74 -13.95
C ALA A 169 23.35 0.13 -14.11
N LYS A 170 23.66 -0.95 -13.38
CA LYS A 170 24.97 -1.60 -13.32
C LYS A 170 26.07 -0.62 -12.89
N THR A 171 25.76 0.26 -11.93
CA THR A 171 26.68 1.30 -11.44
C THR A 171 26.98 1.15 -9.95
N ILE A 172 28.22 1.50 -9.60
CA ILE A 172 28.67 1.67 -8.21
C ILE A 172 29.23 3.07 -8.10
N SER A 173 28.69 3.89 -7.22
CA SER A 173 29.04 5.31 -7.10
C SER A 173 29.41 5.66 -5.66
N LEU A 174 30.47 6.43 -5.50
CA LEU A 174 31.01 6.88 -4.22
C LEU A 174 30.92 8.40 -4.14
N TYR A 175 30.26 8.92 -3.10
CA TYR A 175 30.11 10.34 -2.83
C TYR A 175 30.73 10.71 -1.48
N ALA A 176 31.30 11.91 -1.40
CA ALA A 176 31.59 12.58 -0.15
C ALA A 176 31.14 14.04 -0.18
N ASP A 177 30.51 14.50 0.90
CA ASP A 177 30.02 15.88 1.06
C ASP A 177 29.22 16.37 -0.16
N ASN A 178 28.30 15.54 -0.64
CA ASN A 178 27.45 15.77 -1.82
C ASN A 178 28.22 15.94 -3.15
N LYS A 179 29.45 15.42 -3.25
CA LYS A 179 30.24 15.37 -4.49
C LYS A 179 30.51 13.93 -4.89
N LEU A 180 30.29 13.60 -6.16
CA LEU A 180 30.69 12.31 -6.74
C LEU A 180 32.22 12.25 -6.79
N LEU A 181 32.80 11.24 -6.13
CA LEU A 181 34.24 11.03 -6.06
C LEU A 181 34.73 9.98 -7.05
N ALA A 182 33.99 8.88 -7.18
CA ALA A 182 34.32 7.79 -8.08
C ALA A 182 33.04 7.07 -8.52
N GLU A 183 33.07 6.52 -9.72
CA GLU A 183 31.98 5.71 -10.27
C GLU A 183 32.55 4.59 -11.13
N LYS A 184 31.92 3.41 -11.06
CA LYS A 184 32.21 2.27 -11.94
C LYS A 184 30.92 1.82 -12.60
N THR A 185 30.91 1.78 -13.93
CA THR A 185 29.80 1.30 -14.76
C THR A 185 30.04 -0.12 -15.28
N GLY A 186 28.97 -0.79 -15.72
CA GLY A 186 29.02 -2.16 -16.26
C GLY A 186 29.26 -3.25 -15.21
N SER A 187 29.00 -2.95 -13.94
CA SER A 187 29.20 -3.88 -12.82
C SER A 187 27.95 -4.72 -12.59
N THR A 188 28.05 -6.05 -12.69
CA THR A 188 26.94 -6.94 -12.36
C THR A 188 26.76 -7.00 -10.84
N ILE A 189 25.60 -6.55 -10.36
CA ILE A 189 25.25 -6.55 -8.94
C ILE A 189 24.10 -7.54 -8.73
N ASP A 190 24.37 -8.63 -8.02
CA ASP A 190 23.39 -9.67 -7.70
C ASP A 190 23.45 -9.99 -6.21
N PHE A 191 22.71 -9.22 -5.40
CA PHE A 191 22.68 -9.38 -3.95
C PHE A 191 22.18 -10.76 -3.53
N ALA A 192 21.23 -11.34 -4.27
CA ALA A 192 20.70 -12.67 -3.97
C ALA A 192 21.78 -13.75 -4.09
N LYS A 193 22.65 -13.69 -5.11
CA LYS A 193 23.82 -14.59 -5.22
C LYS A 193 24.88 -14.31 -4.16
N LEU A 194 25.12 -13.04 -3.84
CA LEU A 194 26.21 -12.65 -2.94
C LEU A 194 25.90 -12.95 -1.47
N PHE A 195 24.71 -12.54 -1.02
CA PHE A 195 24.29 -12.64 0.38
C PHE A 195 23.41 -13.88 0.59
N GLY A 196 22.53 -14.22 -0.35
CA GLY A 196 21.51 -15.26 -0.23
C GLY A 196 20.10 -14.66 -0.28
N SER A 197 19.13 -15.40 -0.81
CA SER A 197 17.74 -14.92 -0.98
C SER A 197 16.80 -15.25 0.19
N VAL A 198 17.14 -16.23 1.04
CA VAL A 198 16.20 -16.80 2.04
C VAL A 198 16.71 -16.65 3.48
N SER A 199 18.02 -16.73 3.70
CA SER A 199 18.62 -16.54 5.03
C SER A 199 20.02 -15.97 4.91
N LEU A 200 20.30 -15.01 5.78
CA LEU A 200 21.62 -14.39 5.98
C LEU A 200 22.24 -14.82 7.31
N GLU A 201 21.76 -15.93 7.88
CA GLU A 201 22.29 -16.51 9.11
C GLU A 201 23.78 -16.83 8.96
N GLY A 202 24.60 -16.32 9.90
CA GLY A 202 26.06 -16.41 9.85
C GLY A 202 26.77 -15.29 9.06
N SER A 203 26.04 -14.36 8.44
CA SER A 203 26.62 -13.13 7.87
C SER A 203 27.15 -12.20 8.96
N THR A 204 28.29 -11.57 8.71
CA THR A 204 28.88 -10.56 9.59
C THR A 204 28.63 -9.19 9.00
N LEU A 205 27.74 -8.41 9.62
CA LEU A 205 27.41 -7.04 9.22
C LEU A 205 27.98 -6.06 10.26
N TRP A 206 29.24 -5.65 10.09
CA TRP A 206 29.95 -4.88 11.09
C TRP A 206 30.10 -3.41 10.69
N ILE A 207 29.97 -2.52 11.68
CA ILE A 207 30.33 -1.10 11.57
C ILE A 207 31.49 -0.83 12.54
N GLY A 208 32.50 -0.09 12.08
CA GLY A 208 33.68 0.30 12.84
C GLY A 208 34.77 -0.77 12.97
N ASN A 209 34.58 -1.97 12.39
CA ASN A 209 35.54 -3.06 12.45
C ASN A 209 35.33 -4.05 11.28
N SER A 210 36.29 -4.96 11.06
CA SER A 210 36.27 -5.95 9.99
C SER A 210 36.50 -7.38 10.51
N ALA A 211 35.74 -8.33 9.95
CA ALA A 211 35.94 -9.75 10.25
C ALA A 211 37.22 -10.33 9.62
N LEU A 212 37.79 -9.66 8.61
CA LEU A 212 39.00 -10.07 7.91
C LEU A 212 40.30 -9.78 8.67
N LYS A 213 40.26 -8.91 9.68
CA LYS A 213 41.42 -8.42 10.47
C LYS A 213 42.60 -7.86 9.64
N LYS A 214 42.40 -7.60 8.33
CA LYS A 214 43.40 -6.96 7.45
C LYS A 214 43.52 -5.46 7.72
N GLU A 215 42.40 -4.84 8.10
CA GLU A 215 42.26 -3.43 8.43
C GLU A 215 42.17 -3.25 9.95
N THR A 216 42.49 -2.05 10.42
CA THR A 216 42.34 -1.68 11.83
C THR A 216 40.93 -1.15 12.12
N PRO A 217 40.42 -1.31 13.35
CA PRO A 217 39.15 -0.70 13.76
C PRO A 217 39.15 0.81 13.55
N LEU A 218 37.95 1.38 13.41
CA LEU A 218 37.77 2.83 13.26
C LEU A 218 38.34 3.58 14.47
N HIS A 219 39.10 4.65 14.21
CA HIS A 219 39.46 5.64 15.23
C HIS A 219 38.76 6.96 14.92
N GLY A 220 37.54 7.12 15.43
CA GLY A 220 36.71 8.23 14.99
C GLY A 220 35.36 8.30 15.67
N LEU A 221 34.52 9.20 15.18
CA LEU A 221 33.13 9.36 15.60
C LEU A 221 32.19 9.02 14.45
N LEU A 222 31.05 8.40 14.76
CA LEU A 222 29.97 8.11 13.82
C LEU A 222 28.68 8.78 14.22
N HIS A 223 27.94 9.28 13.23
CA HIS A 223 26.60 9.81 13.38
C HIS A 223 25.74 9.43 12.17
N ASP A 224 24.44 9.19 12.42
CA ASP A 224 23.41 9.02 11.39
C ASP A 224 23.81 8.07 10.24
N PHE A 225 24.00 6.79 10.60
CA PHE A 225 24.28 5.70 9.66
C PHE A 225 22.97 5.15 9.10
N ARG A 226 22.80 5.18 7.79
CA ARG A 226 21.54 4.83 7.09
C ARG A 226 21.78 3.82 6.00
N ILE A 227 20.86 2.88 5.87
CA ILE A 227 20.83 1.85 4.83
C ILE A 227 19.51 1.97 4.08
N TYR A 228 19.57 2.05 2.75
CA TYR A 228 18.43 2.14 1.84
C TYR A 228 18.42 0.97 0.87
N ARG A 229 17.21 0.48 0.54
CA ARG A 229 16.98 -0.57 -0.47
C ARG A 229 16.76 -0.01 -1.89
N VAL A 230 17.06 1.28 -2.07
CA VAL A 230 16.94 2.01 -3.34
C VAL A 230 18.27 2.67 -3.67
N PRO A 231 18.60 2.85 -4.96
CA PRO A 231 19.72 3.68 -5.35
C PRO A 231 19.35 5.15 -5.10
N LEU A 232 20.12 5.85 -4.25
CA LEU A 232 19.88 7.26 -3.97
C LEU A 232 20.32 8.12 -5.17
N SER A 233 19.41 8.97 -5.64
CA SER A 233 19.74 10.00 -6.62
C SER A 233 20.66 11.07 -6.05
N LYS A 234 21.39 11.78 -6.92
CA LYS A 234 22.21 12.95 -6.55
C LYS A 234 21.40 13.99 -5.75
N ARG A 235 20.13 14.18 -6.10
CA ARG A 235 19.22 15.10 -5.41
C ARG A 235 18.92 14.65 -3.98
N GLN A 236 18.65 13.37 -3.77
CA GLN A 236 18.38 12.82 -2.43
C GLN A 236 19.63 12.88 -1.55
N ILE A 237 20.80 12.57 -2.12
CA ILE A 237 22.10 12.74 -1.45
C ILE A 237 22.30 14.20 -1.02
N ALA A 238 22.02 15.15 -1.92
CA ALA A 238 22.06 16.57 -1.60
C ALA A 238 21.04 16.96 -0.51
N GLY A 239 19.84 16.36 -0.51
CA GLY A 239 18.82 16.55 0.52
C GLY A 239 19.34 16.19 1.90
N ILE A 240 19.82 14.94 2.05
CA ILE A 240 20.41 14.43 3.30
C ILE A 240 21.53 15.36 3.80
N TYR A 241 22.45 15.75 2.91
CA TYR A 241 23.56 16.62 3.26
C TYR A 241 23.10 18.03 3.69
N ASN A 242 22.24 18.67 2.91
CA ASN A 242 21.81 20.05 3.16
C ASN A 242 20.93 20.16 4.40
N ASN A 243 20.11 19.15 4.72
CA ASN A 243 19.27 19.12 5.91
C ASN A 243 20.12 19.21 7.20
N VAL A 244 21.33 18.63 7.19
CA VAL A 244 22.30 18.73 8.28
C VAL A 244 23.09 20.04 8.26
N VAL A 245 23.52 20.53 7.09
CA VAL A 245 24.44 21.68 6.99
C VAL A 245 23.72 23.03 7.11
N LYS A 246 22.49 23.16 6.60
CA LYS A 246 21.78 24.45 6.49
C LYS A 246 20.59 24.58 7.45
N GLY A 247 20.26 23.52 8.20
CA GLY A 247 19.01 23.41 8.94
C GLY A 247 17.80 23.21 8.03
N VAL A 248 16.74 22.61 8.55
CA VAL A 248 15.48 22.37 7.81
C VAL A 248 14.78 23.72 7.59
N ARG A 249 14.55 24.11 6.32
CA ARG A 249 13.55 25.15 6.01
C ARG A 249 12.22 24.43 5.80
N GLN A 250 11.31 24.54 6.76
CA GLN A 250 9.96 23.94 6.70
C GLN A 250 9.08 24.50 5.57
N ASP A 251 9.45 25.63 4.97
CA ASP A 251 8.55 26.40 4.08
C ASP A 251 8.65 26.10 2.58
N GLN A 252 9.35 25.05 2.15
CA GLN A 252 9.35 24.69 0.73
C GLN A 252 9.28 23.20 0.49
N SER A 253 8.19 22.77 -0.16
CA SER A 253 8.11 21.53 -0.92
C SER A 253 9.23 21.50 -1.98
N ARG A 254 10.44 21.11 -1.59
CA ARG A 254 11.55 20.87 -2.52
C ARG A 254 11.41 19.52 -3.22
N MET A 255 10.20 19.17 -3.63
CA MET A 255 9.88 18.01 -4.46
C MET A 255 9.82 18.45 -5.93
N GLY A 256 10.93 18.96 -6.45
CA GLY A 256 11.10 19.02 -7.90
C GLY A 256 11.30 17.62 -8.46
N LYS A 257 11.09 17.43 -9.77
CA LYS A 257 11.20 16.16 -10.49
C LYS A 257 12.46 15.37 -10.08
N VAL A 258 12.28 14.09 -9.75
CA VAL A 258 13.39 13.14 -9.49
C VAL A 258 14.13 12.87 -10.79
N GLU A 259 15.46 12.84 -10.76
CA GLU A 259 16.27 12.33 -11.87
C GLU A 259 16.13 10.80 -11.89
N ASP A 260 15.58 10.24 -12.97
CA ASP A 260 15.46 8.80 -13.16
C ASP A 260 16.14 8.36 -14.47
N ASN A 261 16.23 7.04 -14.64
CA ASN A 261 16.90 6.38 -15.75
C ASN A 261 15.91 5.66 -16.69
N LEU A 262 14.62 5.99 -16.65
CA LEU A 262 13.67 5.43 -17.60
C LEU A 262 13.93 6.04 -19.00
N PRO A 263 13.77 5.26 -20.09
CA PRO A 263 13.94 5.79 -21.44
C PRO A 263 13.00 6.97 -21.72
N GLU A 264 13.52 8.05 -22.29
CA GLU A 264 12.67 9.15 -22.76
C GLU A 264 12.25 8.93 -24.21
N PHE A 265 10.98 9.21 -24.50
CA PHE A 265 10.42 9.14 -25.85
C PHE A 265 9.90 10.52 -26.26
N PRO A 266 10.16 10.99 -27.50
CA PRO A 266 9.56 12.20 -28.00
C PRO A 266 8.04 12.15 -27.93
N ILE A 267 7.43 13.21 -27.37
CA ILE A 267 5.98 13.29 -27.15
C ILE A 267 5.15 13.22 -28.44
N THR A 268 5.79 13.54 -29.58
CA THR A 268 5.23 13.52 -30.93
C THR A 268 5.48 12.20 -31.67
N GLN A 269 6.26 11.28 -31.11
CA GLN A 269 6.53 10.00 -31.73
C GLN A 269 5.27 9.13 -31.67
N THR A 270 4.71 8.79 -32.84
CA THR A 270 3.59 7.85 -32.95
C THR A 270 3.97 6.47 -32.42
N GLN A 271 3.09 5.88 -31.64
CA GLN A 271 3.31 4.61 -30.91
C GLN A 271 2.12 3.66 -31.09
N LEU A 272 2.38 2.35 -31.15
CA LEU A 272 1.36 1.31 -31.36
C LEU A 272 0.34 1.67 -32.47
N TYR A 273 -0.95 1.46 -32.19
CA TYR A 273 -2.06 1.71 -33.09
C TYR A 273 -2.22 3.20 -33.45
N ASN A 274 -1.67 4.13 -32.67
CA ASN A 274 -1.72 5.56 -32.99
C ASN A 274 -0.92 5.90 -34.27
N SER A 275 0.01 5.02 -34.70
CA SER A 275 0.69 5.14 -36.01
C SER A 275 -0.22 4.86 -37.22
N TYR A 276 -1.38 4.26 -36.99
CA TYR A 276 -2.42 3.98 -37.98
C TYR A 276 -3.63 4.91 -37.82
N LEU A 277 -3.68 5.73 -36.77
CA LEU A 277 -4.82 6.57 -36.43
C LEU A 277 -4.93 7.77 -37.37
N MET A 278 -6.09 7.92 -37.99
CA MET A 278 -6.37 9.00 -38.95
C MET A 278 -7.25 10.08 -38.32
N LYS A 279 -8.28 9.69 -37.58
CA LYS A 279 -9.28 10.59 -37.00
C LYS A 279 -9.82 10.01 -35.71
N VAL A 280 -10.39 10.88 -34.89
CA VAL A 280 -11.12 10.53 -33.67
C VAL A 280 -12.45 11.26 -33.64
N SER A 281 -13.45 10.65 -33.00
CA SER A 281 -14.77 11.27 -32.83
C SER A 281 -14.76 12.34 -31.75
N ASP A 282 -15.51 13.42 -31.96
CA ASP A 282 -15.87 14.33 -30.88
C ASP A 282 -16.80 13.64 -29.88
N VAL A 283 -16.73 14.04 -28.61
CA VAL A 283 -17.54 13.48 -27.53
C VAL A 283 -18.56 14.51 -27.07
N GLN A 284 -19.80 14.10 -26.89
CA GLN A 284 -20.83 14.89 -26.22
C GLN A 284 -20.97 14.38 -24.79
N VAL A 285 -20.83 15.27 -23.80
CA VAL A 285 -21.00 14.92 -22.39
C VAL A 285 -21.96 15.89 -21.74
N GLU A 286 -22.85 15.36 -20.91
CA GLU A 286 -23.75 16.18 -20.11
C GLU A 286 -23.31 16.13 -18.65
N THR A 287 -23.48 17.26 -17.97
CA THR A 287 -23.33 17.37 -16.52
C THR A 287 -24.37 18.36 -15.98
N GLN A 288 -24.36 18.60 -14.68
CA GLN A 288 -25.25 19.54 -14.00
C GLN A 288 -24.47 20.64 -13.29
N VAL A 289 -25.15 21.74 -12.98
CA VAL A 289 -24.53 22.87 -12.27
C VAL A 289 -23.85 22.38 -10.98
N GLY A 290 -22.57 22.72 -10.83
CA GLY A 290 -21.74 22.37 -9.69
C GLY A 290 -21.02 21.02 -9.76
N GLU A 291 -21.29 20.16 -10.75
CA GLU A 291 -20.64 18.85 -10.91
C GLU A 291 -19.80 18.80 -12.19
N LEU A 292 -18.52 18.40 -12.07
CA LEU A 292 -17.66 18.24 -13.24
C LEU A 292 -18.12 17.04 -14.10
N PRO A 293 -18.01 17.14 -15.43
CA PRO A 293 -18.39 16.05 -16.32
C PRO A 293 -17.51 14.81 -16.12
N ARG A 294 -18.09 13.61 -16.27
CA ARG A 294 -17.32 12.37 -16.41
C ARG A 294 -16.94 12.18 -17.88
N LEU A 295 -15.70 12.54 -18.23
CA LEU A 295 -15.19 12.39 -19.59
C LEU A 295 -14.75 10.94 -19.85
N PRO A 296 -15.06 10.34 -21.02
CA PRO A 296 -14.63 8.99 -21.34
C PRO A 296 -13.13 8.95 -21.58
N SER A 297 -12.43 8.06 -20.88
CA SER A 297 -10.98 7.87 -21.03
C SER A 297 -10.57 7.32 -22.40
N PHE A 298 -11.52 6.67 -23.09
CA PHE A 298 -11.31 6.03 -24.39
C PHE A 298 -12.42 6.43 -25.37
N ILE A 299 -12.05 6.79 -26.59
CA ILE A 299 -12.97 7.20 -27.66
C ILE A 299 -12.80 6.35 -28.92
N GLN A 300 -13.76 6.41 -29.83
CA GLN A 300 -13.66 5.68 -31.10
C GLN A 300 -12.65 6.36 -32.04
N GLY A 301 -11.71 5.57 -32.58
CA GLY A 301 -10.77 5.99 -33.62
C GLY A 301 -11.11 5.40 -34.98
N GLU A 302 -10.73 6.13 -36.03
CA GLU A 302 -10.68 5.64 -37.42
C GLU A 302 -9.22 5.40 -37.82
N TYR A 303 -8.93 4.21 -38.33
CA TYR A 303 -7.57 3.78 -38.67
C TYR A 303 -7.41 3.59 -40.18
N LYS A 304 -6.20 3.83 -40.70
CA LYS A 304 -5.86 3.61 -42.11
C LYS A 304 -5.95 2.12 -42.48
N ASP A 305 -5.97 1.85 -43.79
CA ASP A 305 -5.92 0.49 -44.37
C ASP A 305 -7.07 -0.45 -43.92
N ASN A 306 -8.25 0.12 -43.62
CA ASN A 306 -9.43 -0.58 -43.09
C ASN A 306 -9.11 -1.41 -41.82
N MET A 307 -8.11 -0.99 -41.05
CA MET A 307 -7.76 -1.62 -39.80
C MET A 307 -8.86 -1.39 -38.75
N VAL A 308 -9.29 -2.44 -38.07
CA VAL A 308 -10.13 -2.31 -36.86
C VAL A 308 -9.17 -2.19 -35.67
N GLY A 309 -8.88 -0.95 -35.26
CA GLY A 309 -8.03 -0.68 -34.11
C GLY A 309 -8.81 -0.65 -32.77
N PRO A 310 -8.10 -0.58 -31.63
CA PRO A 310 -8.73 -0.44 -30.31
C PRO A 310 -9.42 0.93 -30.15
N LYS A 311 -10.10 1.15 -29.02
CA LYS A 311 -10.49 2.52 -28.65
C LYS A 311 -9.23 3.33 -28.32
N VAL A 312 -9.23 4.62 -28.67
CA VAL A 312 -8.09 5.54 -28.49
C VAL A 312 -8.09 6.10 -27.09
N ARG A 313 -6.98 5.96 -26.36
CA ARG A 313 -6.79 6.63 -25.06
C ARG A 313 -6.69 8.14 -25.23
N VAL A 314 -7.45 8.88 -24.44
CA VAL A 314 -7.41 10.34 -24.38
C VAL A 314 -7.06 10.77 -22.96
N ILE A 315 -6.14 11.73 -22.86
CA ILE A 315 -5.84 12.44 -21.62
C ILE A 315 -6.57 13.78 -21.67
N TRP A 316 -7.59 13.93 -20.83
CA TRP A 316 -8.34 15.17 -20.70
C TRP A 316 -7.71 16.09 -19.64
N PRO A 317 -7.83 17.42 -19.78
CA PRO A 317 -7.55 18.34 -18.68
C PRO A 317 -8.31 17.94 -17.42
N ALA A 318 -7.62 17.92 -16.29
CA ALA A 318 -8.19 17.59 -15.00
C ALA A 318 -8.19 18.84 -14.11
N PRO A 319 -9.27 19.63 -14.07
CA PRO A 319 -9.35 20.83 -13.24
C PRO A 319 -9.28 20.47 -11.75
N ILE A 320 -8.76 21.40 -10.94
CA ILE A 320 -8.59 21.24 -9.49
C ILE A 320 -9.80 21.75 -8.67
N ASP A 321 -10.78 22.33 -9.35
CA ASP A 321 -12.05 22.83 -8.82
C ASP A 321 -13.17 22.61 -9.85
N ASN A 322 -14.38 23.05 -9.52
CA ASN A 322 -15.57 22.95 -10.35
C ASN A 322 -16.04 24.31 -10.90
N ALA A 323 -15.15 25.31 -11.04
CA ALA A 323 -15.53 26.67 -11.44
C ALA A 323 -16.22 26.73 -12.82
N GLU A 324 -15.81 25.86 -13.75
CA GLU A 324 -16.33 25.82 -15.13
C GLU A 324 -17.80 25.39 -15.22
N VAL A 325 -18.33 24.73 -14.17
CA VAL A 325 -19.69 24.16 -14.16
C VAL A 325 -20.62 24.88 -13.19
N LEU A 326 -20.25 26.05 -12.65
CA LEU A 326 -21.10 26.81 -11.72
C LEU A 326 -22.31 27.48 -12.39
N LYS A 327 -22.39 27.47 -13.73
CA LYS A 327 -23.51 28.02 -14.51
C LYS A 327 -23.90 27.05 -15.61
N ALA A 328 -25.20 26.99 -15.90
CA ALA A 328 -25.71 26.25 -17.06
C ALA A 328 -25.20 26.87 -18.36
N GLY A 329 -24.95 26.04 -19.37
CA GLY A 329 -24.37 26.46 -20.64
C GLY A 329 -23.66 25.31 -21.34
N GLN A 330 -22.89 25.66 -22.37
CA GLN A 330 -22.07 24.69 -23.10
C GLN A 330 -20.65 25.23 -23.24
N TYR A 331 -19.66 24.36 -23.09
CA TYR A 331 -18.25 24.68 -23.30
C TYR A 331 -17.50 23.48 -23.90
N THR A 332 -16.31 23.73 -24.46
CA THR A 332 -15.51 22.71 -25.14
C THR A 332 -14.20 22.49 -24.41
N ILE A 333 -13.86 21.22 -24.19
CA ILE A 333 -12.59 20.77 -23.62
C ILE A 333 -11.79 20.08 -24.73
N ASN A 334 -10.50 20.43 -24.84
CA ASN A 334 -9.58 19.77 -25.76
C ASN A 334 -8.74 18.74 -24.98
N GLY A 335 -8.73 17.49 -25.45
CA GLY A 335 -7.89 16.43 -24.91
C GLY A 335 -6.57 16.29 -25.66
N LYS A 336 -5.74 15.35 -25.20
CA LYS A 336 -4.48 14.96 -25.81
C LYS A 336 -4.44 13.45 -26.05
N ILE A 337 -3.95 13.03 -27.21
CA ILE A 337 -3.67 11.63 -27.51
C ILE A 337 -2.14 11.42 -27.47
N PRO A 338 -1.61 10.53 -26.60
CA PRO A 338 -0.18 10.28 -26.54
C PRO A 338 0.40 9.85 -27.89
N GLY A 339 1.50 10.49 -28.31
CA GLY A 339 2.16 10.21 -29.59
C GLY A 339 1.37 10.65 -30.83
N SER A 340 0.36 11.52 -30.72
CA SER A 340 -0.40 12.03 -31.86
C SER A 340 -0.56 13.55 -31.81
N SER A 341 -0.66 14.18 -32.97
CA SER A 341 -1.02 15.59 -33.12
C SER A 341 -2.53 15.83 -33.18
N LEU A 342 -3.35 14.77 -33.19
CA LEU A 342 -4.81 14.88 -33.16
C LEU A 342 -5.29 15.43 -31.81
N ILE A 343 -6.25 16.35 -31.87
CA ILE A 343 -6.83 17.03 -30.71
C ILE A 343 -8.30 16.61 -30.58
N PRO A 344 -8.64 15.61 -29.76
CA PRO A 344 -10.02 15.23 -29.51
C PRO A 344 -10.76 16.35 -28.76
N LYS A 345 -12.05 16.54 -29.09
CA LYS A 345 -12.89 17.55 -28.44
C LYS A 345 -14.01 16.89 -27.66
N ALA A 346 -14.25 17.38 -26.44
CA ALA A 346 -15.44 17.09 -25.67
C ALA A 346 -16.30 18.36 -25.58
N ILE A 347 -17.54 18.27 -26.05
CA ILE A 347 -18.54 19.33 -25.92
C ILE A 347 -19.38 19.00 -24.68
N VAL A 348 -19.22 19.83 -23.65
CA VAL A 348 -19.85 19.64 -22.34
C VAL A 348 -21.07 20.53 -22.23
N THR A 349 -22.22 19.93 -21.97
CA THR A 349 -23.49 20.63 -21.73
C THR A 349 -23.83 20.60 -20.24
N VAL A 350 -23.83 21.75 -19.59
CA VAL A 350 -24.17 21.92 -18.17
C VAL A 350 -25.66 22.25 -18.03
N LYS A 351 -26.43 21.34 -17.46
CA LYS A 351 -27.88 21.48 -17.24
C LYS A 351 -28.19 22.21 -15.93
N SER A 352 -29.25 23.03 -15.95
CA SER A 352 -29.72 23.79 -14.77
C SER A 352 -30.44 22.94 -13.71
N ASN A 353 -31.06 21.81 -14.11
CA ASN A 353 -31.80 20.93 -13.21
C ASN A 353 -31.01 19.64 -12.95
N ALA A 354 -30.93 19.24 -11.68
CA ALA A 354 -30.36 17.98 -11.28
C ALA A 354 -31.40 16.85 -11.37
N ASN A 355 -31.15 15.85 -12.21
CA ASN A 355 -32.00 14.65 -12.36
C ASN A 355 -31.26 13.35 -11.99
N SER A 356 -30.09 13.44 -11.38
CA SER A 356 -29.31 12.24 -11.04
C SER A 356 -29.75 11.67 -9.70
N LYS A 357 -30.63 10.65 -9.74
CA LYS A 357 -30.83 9.76 -8.59
C LYS A 357 -29.69 8.75 -8.57
N VAL A 358 -28.96 8.69 -7.46
CA VAL A 358 -27.97 7.64 -7.22
C VAL A 358 -28.67 6.29 -6.97
N PRO A 359 -28.06 5.14 -7.33
CA PRO A 359 -28.68 3.82 -7.19
C PRO A 359 -28.81 3.42 -5.71
N ALA A 360 -29.83 2.61 -5.40
CA ALA A 360 -29.99 1.97 -4.09
C ALA A 360 -29.40 0.54 -4.11
N VAL A 361 -29.07 -0.02 -2.93
CA VAL A 361 -28.57 -1.40 -2.82
C VAL A 361 -29.54 -2.38 -3.48
N GLN A 362 -29.06 -3.16 -4.44
CA GLN A 362 -29.83 -4.21 -5.12
C GLN A 362 -29.33 -5.61 -4.78
N LEU A 363 -28.04 -5.77 -4.45
CA LEU A 363 -27.43 -7.06 -4.18
C LEU A 363 -26.91 -7.20 -2.75
N THR A 364 -26.61 -8.44 -2.38
CA THR A 364 -25.92 -8.83 -1.16
C THR A 364 -24.90 -9.92 -1.51
N ALA A 365 -23.72 -9.87 -0.88
CA ALA A 365 -22.72 -10.93 -0.99
C ALA A 365 -23.17 -12.19 -0.23
N PHE A 366 -22.71 -13.36 -0.64
CA PHE A 366 -22.93 -14.58 0.13
C PHE A 366 -21.98 -14.66 1.34
N PRO A 367 -22.46 -15.16 2.50
CA PRO A 367 -21.57 -15.51 3.60
C PRO A 367 -20.48 -16.51 3.17
N LEU A 368 -19.26 -16.38 3.72
CA LEU A 368 -18.12 -17.20 3.30
C LEU A 368 -18.36 -18.70 3.47
N GLU A 369 -19.15 -19.11 4.46
CA GLU A 369 -19.48 -20.51 4.70
C GLU A 369 -20.47 -21.12 3.69
N GLN A 370 -21.06 -20.30 2.81
CA GLN A 370 -21.93 -20.76 1.73
C GLN A 370 -21.17 -20.94 0.40
N VAL A 371 -19.90 -20.52 0.32
CA VAL A 371 -19.10 -20.66 -0.90
C VAL A 371 -17.81 -21.41 -0.59
N SER A 372 -17.62 -22.59 -1.18
CA SER A 372 -16.36 -23.34 -1.09
C SER A 372 -15.55 -23.19 -2.36
N LEU A 373 -14.23 -23.07 -2.23
CA LEU A 373 -13.30 -23.23 -3.34
C LEU A 373 -13.06 -24.72 -3.58
N ASN A 374 -13.12 -25.13 -4.84
CA ASN A 374 -12.90 -26.51 -5.27
C ASN A 374 -11.59 -26.64 -6.06
N THR A 375 -11.13 -27.87 -6.24
CA THR A 375 -10.11 -28.18 -7.27
C THR A 375 -10.64 -27.86 -8.66
N ASP A 376 -9.74 -27.74 -9.63
CA ASP A 376 -10.12 -27.60 -11.03
C ASP A 376 -10.83 -28.86 -11.58
N ALA A 377 -11.25 -28.81 -12.84
CA ALA A 377 -11.96 -29.92 -13.48
C ALA A 377 -11.11 -31.20 -13.63
N ASN A 378 -9.79 -31.11 -13.45
CA ASN A 378 -8.85 -32.22 -13.44
C ASN A 378 -8.47 -32.70 -12.03
N ASN A 379 -9.18 -32.20 -10.99
CA ASN A 379 -8.92 -32.45 -9.58
C ASN A 379 -7.55 -31.94 -9.09
N GLN A 380 -7.00 -30.90 -9.72
CA GLN A 380 -5.77 -30.23 -9.27
C GLN A 380 -6.09 -29.05 -8.37
N GLN A 381 -5.20 -28.76 -7.42
CA GLN A 381 -5.33 -27.55 -6.60
C GLN A 381 -5.18 -26.32 -7.48
N THR A 382 -6.06 -25.34 -7.28
CA THR A 382 -5.96 -24.04 -7.93
C THR A 382 -5.04 -23.13 -7.14
N LYS A 383 -4.52 -22.07 -7.76
CA LYS A 383 -3.71 -21.06 -7.07
C LYS A 383 -4.43 -20.43 -5.87
N PHE A 384 -5.76 -20.35 -5.96
CA PHE A 384 -6.61 -19.88 -4.85
C PHE A 384 -6.55 -20.80 -3.64
N ILE A 385 -6.64 -22.12 -3.85
CA ILE A 385 -6.51 -23.12 -2.78
C ILE A 385 -5.10 -23.12 -2.21
N GLU A 386 -4.07 -23.14 -3.07
CA GLU A 386 -2.67 -23.10 -2.62
C GLU A 386 -2.40 -21.91 -1.70
N ASN A 387 -2.77 -20.71 -2.13
CA ASN A 387 -2.54 -19.50 -1.35
C ASN A 387 -3.39 -19.48 -0.08
N ARG A 388 -4.68 -19.84 -0.15
CA ARG A 388 -5.53 -19.96 1.04
C ARG A 388 -4.91 -20.90 2.07
N ASP A 389 -4.48 -22.08 1.64
CA ASP A 389 -4.03 -23.14 2.54
C ASP A 389 -2.67 -22.80 3.20
N LYS A 390 -1.76 -22.12 2.49
CA LYS A 390 -0.54 -21.54 3.10
C LYS A 390 -0.88 -20.62 4.27
N PHE A 391 -1.87 -19.75 4.08
CA PHE A 391 -2.28 -18.79 5.11
C PHE A 391 -3.03 -19.45 6.26
N LEU A 392 -4.03 -20.30 5.97
CA LEU A 392 -4.78 -21.01 7.00
C LEU A 392 -3.88 -21.92 7.85
N GLY A 393 -2.96 -22.65 7.21
CA GLY A 393 -2.03 -23.54 7.90
C GLY A 393 -1.13 -22.79 8.88
N THR A 394 -0.53 -21.67 8.46
CA THR A 394 0.31 -20.87 9.36
C THR A 394 -0.53 -20.16 10.42
N LEU A 395 -1.70 -19.60 10.05
CA LEU A 395 -2.60 -18.92 10.99
C LEU A 395 -3.07 -19.87 12.12
N ALA A 396 -3.38 -21.12 11.80
CA ALA A 396 -3.76 -22.14 12.79
C ALA A 396 -2.66 -22.42 13.83
N ASN A 397 -1.39 -22.19 13.47
CA ASN A 397 -0.22 -22.42 14.33
C ASN A 397 0.31 -21.17 15.06
N THR A 398 -0.25 -19.99 14.78
CA THR A 398 0.12 -18.75 15.51
C THR A 398 -0.22 -18.83 17.01
N ASP A 399 0.51 -18.11 17.86
CA ASP A 399 0.14 -17.92 19.26
C ASP A 399 -0.73 -16.66 19.42
N PRO A 400 -2.02 -16.78 19.82
CA PRO A 400 -2.87 -15.61 20.09
C PRO A 400 -2.28 -14.65 21.13
N ASN A 401 -1.44 -15.13 22.05
CA ASN A 401 -0.82 -14.27 23.05
C ASN A 401 0.17 -13.27 22.46
N SER A 402 0.81 -13.59 21.34
CA SER A 402 1.66 -12.62 20.63
C SER A 402 0.87 -11.41 20.17
N PHE A 403 -0.37 -11.63 19.70
CA PHE A 403 -1.30 -10.57 19.27
C PHE A 403 -1.97 -9.84 20.44
N LEU A 404 -2.00 -10.41 21.63
CA LEU A 404 -2.53 -9.77 22.85
C LEU A 404 -1.45 -9.10 23.69
N TYR A 405 -0.17 -9.34 23.38
CA TYR A 405 0.97 -8.93 24.19
C TYR A 405 0.95 -7.43 24.48
N MET A 406 0.77 -6.61 23.44
CA MET A 406 0.84 -5.15 23.57
C MET A 406 -0.39 -4.56 24.28
N PHE A 407 -1.54 -5.23 24.24
CA PHE A 407 -2.71 -4.85 25.04
C PHE A 407 -2.44 -5.10 26.53
N ARG A 408 -1.93 -6.28 26.89
CA ARG A 408 -1.53 -6.56 28.27
C ARG A 408 -0.43 -5.61 28.75
N ASN A 409 0.56 -5.32 27.91
CA ASN A 409 1.61 -4.35 28.20
C ASN A 409 1.06 -2.96 28.51
N ALA A 410 0.15 -2.43 27.67
CA ALA A 410 -0.48 -1.14 27.91
C ALA A 410 -1.23 -1.12 29.25
N PHE A 411 -2.00 -2.17 29.55
CA PHE A 411 -2.77 -2.27 30.79
C PHE A 411 -1.94 -2.76 31.99
N GLY A 412 -0.60 -2.79 31.89
CA GLY A 412 0.28 -3.21 32.98
C GLY A 412 0.04 -4.64 33.48
N GLN A 413 -0.54 -5.50 32.66
CA GLN A 413 -0.86 -6.88 32.99
C GLN A 413 0.31 -7.82 32.69
N SER A 414 0.47 -8.86 33.51
CA SER A 414 1.45 -9.92 33.28
C SER A 414 1.18 -10.67 31.98
N GLN A 415 2.26 -11.05 31.30
CA GLN A 415 2.18 -11.91 30.12
C GLN A 415 2.09 -13.37 30.55
N PRO A 416 1.35 -14.22 29.80
CA PRO A 416 1.46 -15.67 29.96
C PRO A 416 2.90 -16.15 29.77
N ALA A 417 3.24 -17.29 30.39
CA ALA A 417 4.54 -17.93 30.17
C ALA A 417 4.76 -18.19 28.67
N ASP A 418 5.99 -17.95 28.20
CA ASP A 418 6.44 -18.14 26.81
C ASP A 418 5.82 -17.22 25.73
N ALA A 419 4.89 -16.32 26.09
CA ALA A 419 4.34 -15.35 25.15
C ALA A 419 5.44 -14.42 24.60
N LYS A 420 5.52 -14.31 23.27
CA LYS A 420 6.52 -13.46 22.59
C LYS A 420 5.82 -12.28 21.90
N PRO A 421 6.35 -11.05 22.01
CA PRO A 421 5.79 -9.92 21.29
C PRO A 421 5.98 -10.08 19.78
N LEU A 422 5.06 -9.51 19.00
CA LEU A 422 5.24 -9.34 17.56
C LEU A 422 6.38 -8.34 17.28
N GLY A 423 7.05 -8.52 16.15
CA GLY A 423 8.09 -7.61 15.65
C GLY A 423 7.55 -6.53 14.69
N VAL A 424 8.48 -5.83 14.02
CA VAL A 424 8.18 -4.81 13.00
C VAL A 424 7.30 -3.69 13.60
N TRP A 425 6.16 -3.34 13.01
CA TRP A 425 5.36 -2.18 13.43
C TRP A 425 4.44 -2.46 14.64
N ASP A 426 4.41 -3.70 15.12
CA ASP A 426 3.78 -4.08 16.39
C ASP A 426 4.78 -4.27 17.53
N SER A 427 6.05 -3.88 17.32
CA SER A 427 7.05 -3.87 18.39
C SER A 427 6.62 -2.96 19.55
N GLN A 428 7.22 -3.21 20.71
CA GLN A 428 6.84 -2.53 21.95
C GLN A 428 6.95 -1.00 21.87
N ASP A 429 7.97 -0.47 21.22
CA ASP A 429 8.22 0.98 21.14
C ASP A 429 7.58 1.65 19.91
N THR A 430 6.93 0.86 19.04
CA THR A 430 6.28 1.39 17.85
C THR A 430 4.88 1.92 18.15
N LYS A 431 4.58 3.10 17.61
CA LYS A 431 3.34 3.85 17.84
C LYS A 431 2.12 3.29 17.10
N LEU A 432 2.30 2.36 16.17
CA LEU A 432 1.25 1.66 15.43
C LEU A 432 0.82 0.33 16.08
N ARG A 433 1.47 -0.09 17.17
CA ARG A 433 1.24 -1.40 17.80
C ARG A 433 -0.24 -1.63 18.12
N GLY A 434 -0.71 -2.86 17.91
CA GLY A 434 -2.10 -3.28 18.05
C GLY A 434 -2.87 -3.36 16.74
N HIS A 435 -2.35 -2.81 15.64
CA HIS A 435 -3.00 -2.90 14.34
C HIS A 435 -3.06 -4.34 13.81
N ALA A 436 -2.00 -5.14 14.02
CA ALA A 436 -1.99 -6.55 13.64
C ALA A 436 -3.04 -7.36 14.38
N THR A 437 -3.32 -7.02 15.64
CA THR A 437 -4.35 -7.69 16.45
C THR A 437 -5.73 -7.54 15.81
N GLY A 438 -6.05 -6.36 15.28
CA GLY A 438 -7.30 -6.11 14.55
C GLY A 438 -7.40 -6.93 13.27
N HIS A 439 -6.35 -6.89 12.43
CA HIS A 439 -6.27 -7.72 11.22
C HIS A 439 -6.38 -9.22 11.54
N TYR A 440 -5.77 -9.67 12.65
CA TYR A 440 -5.82 -11.05 13.10
C TYR A 440 -7.23 -11.47 13.52
N LEU A 441 -7.99 -10.61 14.21
CA LEU A 441 -9.40 -10.87 14.54
C LEU A 441 -10.24 -11.06 13.27
N THR A 442 -10.11 -10.17 12.28
CA THR A 442 -10.79 -10.31 10.98
C THR A 442 -10.40 -11.61 10.28
N ALA A 443 -9.10 -11.93 10.21
CA ALA A 443 -8.62 -13.16 9.58
C ALA A 443 -9.11 -14.41 10.31
N LEU A 444 -9.19 -14.40 11.66
CA LEU A 444 -9.77 -15.50 12.44
C LEU A 444 -11.26 -15.68 12.15
N ALA A 445 -12.02 -14.59 12.04
CA ALA A 445 -13.45 -14.64 11.71
C ALA A 445 -13.67 -15.22 10.29
N GLN A 446 -12.88 -14.77 9.31
CA GLN A 446 -12.92 -15.27 7.93
C GLN A 446 -12.48 -16.73 7.83
N ALA A 447 -11.40 -17.10 8.54
CA ALA A 447 -10.93 -18.49 8.63
C ALA A 447 -11.97 -19.40 9.29
N TYR A 448 -12.59 -18.97 10.39
CA TYR A 448 -13.67 -19.69 11.05
C TYR A 448 -14.85 -19.95 10.09
N ALA A 449 -15.30 -18.92 9.36
CA ALA A 449 -16.41 -19.06 8.41
C ALA A 449 -16.06 -19.99 7.23
N SER A 450 -14.88 -19.81 6.63
CA SER A 450 -14.46 -20.56 5.44
C SER A 450 -14.07 -22.01 5.70
N THR A 451 -13.66 -22.36 6.91
CA THR A 451 -13.20 -23.72 7.26
C THR A 451 -14.28 -24.64 7.80
N LYS A 452 -15.56 -24.25 7.75
CA LYS A 452 -16.68 -25.06 8.25
C LYS A 452 -16.66 -26.55 7.82
N PRO A 453 -16.24 -26.93 6.59
CA PRO A 453 -16.08 -28.33 6.20
C PRO A 453 -14.94 -29.06 6.94
N ASP A 454 -13.85 -28.36 7.30
CA ASP A 454 -12.74 -28.88 8.10
C ASP A 454 -13.02 -28.63 9.60
N LYS A 455 -13.60 -29.63 10.26
CA LYS A 455 -13.98 -29.53 11.67
C LYS A 455 -12.80 -29.25 12.61
N THR A 456 -11.58 -29.66 12.25
CA THR A 456 -10.39 -29.47 13.09
C THR A 456 -9.94 -28.01 13.04
N LEU A 457 -9.77 -27.46 11.82
CA LEU A 457 -9.42 -26.05 11.65
C LEU A 457 -10.53 -25.14 12.15
N HIS A 458 -11.80 -25.46 11.86
CA HIS A 458 -12.93 -24.69 12.33
C HIS A 458 -12.96 -24.56 13.87
N LYS A 459 -12.72 -25.68 14.58
CA LYS A 459 -12.63 -25.68 16.05
C LYS A 459 -11.42 -24.88 16.55
N ASN A 460 -10.26 -25.01 15.91
CA ASN A 460 -9.05 -24.26 16.26
C ASN A 460 -9.30 -22.74 16.16
N PHE A 461 -9.84 -22.27 15.03
CA PHE A 461 -10.13 -20.86 14.83
C PHE A 461 -11.23 -20.34 15.76
N ALA A 462 -12.27 -21.14 16.03
CA ALA A 462 -13.29 -20.78 17.03
C ALA A 462 -12.69 -20.55 18.43
N GLN A 463 -11.77 -21.43 18.87
CA GLN A 463 -11.10 -21.32 20.17
C GLN A 463 -10.20 -20.09 20.24
N LYS A 464 -9.38 -19.84 19.22
CA LYS A 464 -8.52 -18.64 19.15
C LYS A 464 -9.35 -17.36 19.16
N MET A 465 -10.38 -17.32 18.34
CA MET A 465 -11.28 -16.16 18.23
C MET A 465 -11.96 -15.85 19.57
N SER A 466 -12.52 -16.85 20.25
CA SER A 466 -13.10 -16.66 21.59
C SER A 466 -12.06 -16.17 22.59
N TYR A 467 -10.89 -16.80 22.62
CA TYR A 467 -9.81 -16.44 23.54
C TYR A 467 -9.34 -14.99 23.35
N MET A 468 -9.17 -14.55 22.11
CA MET A 468 -8.83 -13.17 21.79
C MET A 468 -9.88 -12.19 22.34
N VAL A 469 -11.17 -12.46 22.08
CA VAL A 469 -12.27 -11.61 22.54
C VAL A 469 -12.38 -11.61 24.06
N ASP A 470 -12.22 -12.75 24.72
CA ASP A 470 -12.32 -12.85 26.18
C ASP A 470 -11.24 -11.98 26.86
N VAL A 471 -9.99 -12.07 26.40
CA VAL A 471 -8.90 -11.25 26.95
C VAL A 471 -9.12 -9.76 26.68
N LEU A 472 -9.50 -9.39 25.46
CA LEU A 472 -9.77 -7.98 25.13
C LEU A 472 -10.97 -7.45 25.92
N TYR A 473 -12.00 -8.26 26.14
CA TYR A 473 -13.15 -7.91 26.96
C TYR A 473 -12.72 -7.59 28.38
N ASP A 474 -11.96 -8.49 29.01
CA ASP A 474 -11.49 -8.31 30.39
C ASP A 474 -10.64 -7.04 30.54
N LEU A 475 -9.75 -6.76 29.58
CA LEU A 475 -8.96 -5.52 29.57
C LEU A 475 -9.83 -4.28 29.37
N ALA A 476 -10.78 -4.30 28.43
CA ALA A 476 -11.71 -3.19 28.20
C ALA A 476 -12.55 -2.89 29.45
N GLN A 477 -12.84 -3.91 30.27
CA GLN A 477 -13.54 -3.74 31.53
C GLN A 477 -12.71 -3.03 32.61
N LEU A 478 -11.39 -2.86 32.46
CA LEU A 478 -10.57 -2.15 33.44
C LEU A 478 -10.60 -0.63 33.25
N SER A 479 -10.78 -0.16 32.02
CA SER A 479 -10.62 1.26 31.69
C SER A 479 -11.68 2.13 32.36
N GLY A 480 -11.23 3.19 33.03
CA GLY A 480 -12.11 4.14 33.73
C GLY A 480 -12.77 3.60 35.01
N LYS A 481 -12.41 2.39 35.47
CA LYS A 481 -12.92 1.79 36.71
C LYS A 481 -11.97 2.03 37.88
N PRO A 482 -12.47 2.13 39.13
CA PRO A 482 -11.65 2.38 40.32
C PRO A 482 -10.47 1.42 40.47
N ASN A 483 -9.30 1.95 40.81
CA ASN A 483 -8.19 1.16 41.31
C ASN A 483 -8.44 0.64 42.73
N ASN A 484 -7.47 -0.07 43.32
CA ASN A 484 -7.58 -0.58 44.70
C ASN A 484 -7.77 0.50 45.78
N ASN A 485 -7.47 1.77 45.47
CA ASN A 485 -7.64 2.91 46.36
C ASN A 485 -8.98 3.65 46.12
N GLY A 486 -9.81 3.19 45.18
CA GLY A 486 -11.12 3.78 44.89
C GLY A 486 -11.10 4.96 43.90
N GLU A 487 -9.96 5.31 43.30
CA GLU A 487 -9.83 6.44 42.37
C GLU A 487 -9.96 5.99 40.90
N SER A 488 -10.67 6.77 40.08
CA SER A 488 -10.71 6.60 38.62
C SER A 488 -11.19 7.85 37.89
N VAL A 489 -10.92 7.88 36.58
CA VAL A 489 -11.53 8.83 35.64
C VAL A 489 -12.31 8.04 34.59
N ALA A 490 -13.63 8.01 34.76
CA ALA A 490 -14.54 7.34 33.83
C ALA A 490 -14.90 8.20 32.60
N ASP A 491 -14.78 9.52 32.68
CA ASP A 491 -15.11 10.46 31.60
C ASP A 491 -13.94 10.55 30.59
N PRO A 492 -14.14 10.14 29.32
CA PRO A 492 -13.12 10.24 28.28
C PRO A 492 -12.53 11.64 28.11
N LEU A 493 -13.25 12.73 28.40
CA LEU A 493 -12.73 14.10 28.26
C LEU A 493 -11.77 14.51 29.38
N LYS A 494 -11.80 13.81 30.52
CA LYS A 494 -11.04 14.18 31.73
C LYS A 494 -9.77 13.36 31.94
N VAL A 495 -9.38 12.54 30.96
CA VAL A 495 -8.16 11.71 31.02
C VAL A 495 -6.96 12.60 31.43
N PRO A 496 -6.34 12.37 32.59
CA PRO A 496 -5.25 13.23 33.08
C PRO A 496 -3.97 12.97 32.30
N VAL A 497 -3.03 13.92 32.40
CA VAL A 497 -1.63 13.69 32.03
C VAL A 497 -1.08 12.53 32.88
N GLY A 498 -0.23 11.70 32.28
CA GLY A 498 0.33 10.54 32.96
C GLY A 498 1.16 10.91 34.20
N PRO A 499 1.23 10.02 35.20
CA PRO A 499 2.08 10.25 36.37
C PRO A 499 3.52 10.59 35.98
N TYR A 500 4.11 11.58 36.66
CA TYR A 500 5.49 12.03 36.45
C TYR A 500 5.80 12.64 35.06
N ARG A 501 4.77 13.06 34.30
CA ARG A 501 4.93 13.72 33.00
C ARG A 501 4.54 15.20 33.06
N GLU A 502 5.23 16.03 32.26
CA GLU A 502 4.90 17.46 32.11
C GLU A 502 3.70 17.69 31.16
N GLY A 503 3.40 16.73 30.29
CA GLY A 503 2.29 16.80 29.33
C GLY A 503 1.98 15.42 28.73
N TYR A 504 1.04 15.38 27.77
CA TYR A 504 0.77 14.15 27.01
C TYR A 504 1.95 13.87 26.08
N ASP A 505 2.43 12.64 26.12
CA ASP A 505 3.48 12.16 25.24
C ASP A 505 3.20 10.71 24.85
N SER A 506 3.79 10.31 23.72
CA SER A 506 3.67 8.98 23.14
C SER A 506 4.88 8.11 23.49
N ASP A 507 5.43 8.24 24.71
CA ASP A 507 6.49 7.35 25.18
C ASP A 507 5.93 5.97 25.50
N LEU A 508 6.36 4.99 24.71
CA LEU A 508 5.98 3.57 24.80
C LEU A 508 7.15 2.68 25.25
N SER A 509 8.27 3.28 25.68
CA SER A 509 9.40 2.54 26.25
C SER A 509 9.00 1.77 27.50
N VAL A 510 9.78 0.74 27.86
CA VAL A 510 9.55 -0.10 29.06
C VAL A 510 9.45 0.77 30.31
N GLU A 511 10.32 1.78 30.43
CA GLU A 511 10.40 2.67 31.57
C GLU A 511 9.39 3.83 31.48
N GLY A 512 8.98 4.20 30.27
CA GLY A 512 8.21 5.41 30.01
C GLY A 512 6.70 5.19 29.92
N ILE A 513 6.22 4.01 29.50
CA ILE A 513 4.80 3.76 29.28
C ILE A 513 3.97 3.92 30.57
N ARG A 514 2.89 4.69 30.51
CA ARG A 514 1.91 4.79 31.60
C ARG A 514 0.95 3.60 31.58
N THR A 515 0.58 3.10 32.76
CA THR A 515 -0.30 1.93 32.95
C THR A 515 -1.47 2.22 33.89
N ASP A 516 -1.80 3.50 34.11
CA ASP A 516 -2.88 3.98 34.97
C ASP A 516 -4.26 3.90 34.29
N TYR A 517 -4.61 2.71 33.76
CA TYR A 517 -5.80 2.49 32.93
C TYR A 517 -7.14 2.84 33.60
N TRP A 518 -7.18 2.88 34.94
CA TRP A 518 -8.33 3.40 35.69
C TRP A 518 -8.63 4.87 35.37
N ASN A 519 -7.72 5.61 34.73
CA ASN A 519 -7.87 7.01 34.36
C ASN A 519 -8.15 7.25 32.86
N TRP A 520 -8.26 6.21 32.03
CA TRP A 520 -8.31 6.37 30.56
C TRP A 520 -9.73 6.58 29.99
N GLY A 521 -10.73 6.71 30.85
CA GLY A 521 -12.14 6.82 30.46
C GLY A 521 -12.78 5.45 30.22
N LYS A 522 -14.08 5.33 30.48
CA LYS A 522 -14.83 4.10 30.27
C LYS A 522 -14.88 3.75 28.78
N GLY A 523 -14.69 2.48 28.45
CA GLY A 523 -14.79 1.96 27.07
C GLY A 523 -13.52 2.06 26.24
N PHE A 524 -12.45 2.70 26.76
CA PHE A 524 -11.17 2.74 26.06
C PHE A 524 -10.50 1.36 26.06
N ILE A 525 -10.04 0.94 24.88
CA ILE A 525 -9.11 -0.17 24.72
C ILE A 525 -8.25 0.09 23.49
N SER A 526 -6.95 -0.06 23.67
CA SER A 526 -5.93 -0.03 22.61
C SER A 526 -4.68 -0.72 23.14
N ALA A 527 -3.75 -1.04 22.24
CA ALA A 527 -2.44 -1.55 22.60
C ALA A 527 -1.49 -0.45 23.12
N TYR A 528 -1.95 0.78 23.32
CA TYR A 528 -1.19 1.87 23.94
C TYR A 528 -2.14 2.86 24.67
N PRO A 529 -1.61 3.71 25.58
CA PRO A 529 -2.41 4.68 26.34
C PRO A 529 -3.09 5.74 25.45
N PRO A 530 -4.14 6.42 25.93
CA PRO A 530 -4.94 7.36 25.12
C PRO A 530 -4.18 8.61 24.63
N ASP A 531 -2.96 8.85 25.11
CA ASP A 531 -2.14 10.04 24.84
C ASP A 531 -2.02 10.35 23.34
N GLN A 532 -1.83 9.36 22.45
CA GLN A 532 -1.71 9.61 21.01
C GLN A 532 -2.98 10.26 20.41
N PHE A 533 -4.17 9.87 20.88
CA PHE A 533 -5.43 10.48 20.44
C PHE A 533 -5.50 11.94 20.89
N ILE A 534 -5.21 12.18 22.17
CA ILE A 534 -5.22 13.52 22.79
C ILE A 534 -4.19 14.45 22.14
N MET A 535 -3.02 13.91 21.78
CA MET A 535 -1.97 14.63 21.08
C MET A 535 -2.38 14.99 19.65
N LEU A 536 -3.04 14.08 18.92
CA LEU A 536 -3.53 14.34 17.58
C LEU A 536 -4.57 15.47 17.57
N GLU A 537 -5.49 15.48 18.54
CA GLU A 537 -6.46 16.56 18.75
C GLU A 537 -5.80 17.93 18.98
N LYS A 538 -4.56 17.93 19.48
CA LYS A 538 -3.71 19.11 19.69
C LYS A 538 -2.73 19.38 18.53
N GLY A 539 -2.91 18.70 17.39
CA GLY A 539 -2.14 18.94 16.17
C GLY A 539 -0.81 18.20 16.07
N ALA A 540 -0.59 17.15 16.88
CA ALA A 540 0.61 16.32 16.78
C ALA A 540 0.77 15.73 15.37
N LYS A 541 2.03 15.65 14.92
CA LYS A 541 2.39 15.20 13.58
C LYS A 541 2.94 13.78 13.61
N TYR A 542 3.02 13.21 12.42
CA TYR A 542 3.56 11.87 12.22
C TYR A 542 5.05 11.82 12.61
N GLY A 543 5.46 10.73 13.26
CA GLY A 543 6.87 10.39 13.46
C GLY A 543 7.15 9.55 14.71
N GLY A 544 8.44 9.33 14.99
CA GLY A 544 8.91 8.42 16.03
C GLY A 544 9.17 9.04 17.40
N GLN A 545 9.20 10.38 17.52
CA GLN A 545 9.54 11.08 18.76
C GLN A 545 8.40 11.05 19.79
N LYS A 546 8.69 11.37 21.07
CA LYS A 546 7.69 11.38 22.16
C LYS A 546 6.57 12.42 21.96
N ASN A 547 6.81 13.45 21.15
CA ASN A 547 5.82 14.48 20.82
C ASN A 547 5.13 14.25 19.46
N GLN A 548 5.34 13.08 18.85
CA GLN A 548 4.77 12.68 17.55
C GLN A 548 3.88 11.45 17.73
N VAL A 549 2.98 11.20 16.78
CA VAL A 549 2.04 10.06 16.83
C VAL A 549 2.12 9.23 15.56
N TRP A 550 1.52 8.04 15.56
CA TRP A 550 1.34 7.24 14.35
C TRP A 550 -0.09 6.70 14.25
N ALA A 551 -0.89 7.31 13.37
CA ALA A 551 -2.21 6.83 12.92
C ALA A 551 -3.08 6.18 14.03
N PRO A 552 -3.37 6.88 15.15
CA PRO A 552 -4.00 6.21 16.28
C PRO A 552 -5.42 5.69 15.95
N TYR A 553 -6.19 6.41 15.14
CA TYR A 553 -7.50 5.98 14.68
C TYR A 553 -7.45 4.84 13.65
N TYR A 554 -6.37 4.70 12.86
CA TYR A 554 -6.17 3.53 11.99
C TYR A 554 -6.11 2.24 12.81
N THR A 555 -5.41 2.25 13.95
CA THR A 555 -5.30 1.07 14.80
C THR A 555 -6.64 0.71 15.44
N LEU A 556 -7.41 1.70 15.92
CA LEU A 556 -8.77 1.48 16.43
C LEU A 556 -9.68 0.91 15.36
N HIS A 557 -9.58 1.40 14.11
CA HIS A 557 -10.34 0.86 13.00
C HIS A 557 -10.09 -0.65 12.83
N LYS A 558 -8.84 -1.12 12.85
CA LYS A 558 -8.56 -2.56 12.68
C LYS A 558 -9.19 -3.38 13.80
N ILE A 559 -9.06 -2.91 15.04
CA ILE A 559 -9.62 -3.61 16.21
C ILE A 559 -11.15 -3.64 16.11
N LEU A 560 -11.77 -2.50 15.77
CA LEU A 560 -13.22 -2.39 15.62
C LEU A 560 -13.75 -3.27 14.49
N ALA A 561 -13.11 -3.24 13.31
CA ALA A 561 -13.45 -4.11 12.18
C ALA A 561 -13.40 -5.58 12.58
N GLY A 562 -12.29 -6.02 13.17
CA GLY A 562 -12.12 -7.40 13.62
C GLY A 562 -13.15 -7.84 14.67
N LEU A 563 -13.51 -6.96 15.61
CA LEU A 563 -14.57 -7.26 16.59
C LEU A 563 -15.94 -7.42 15.95
N LEU A 564 -16.27 -6.57 14.96
CA LEU A 564 -17.52 -6.67 14.21
C LEU A 564 -17.56 -7.93 13.35
N ASP A 565 -16.48 -8.26 12.66
CA ASP A 565 -16.36 -9.51 11.88
C ASP A 565 -16.58 -10.73 12.77
N VAL A 566 -15.96 -10.76 13.96
CA VAL A 566 -16.18 -11.83 14.95
C VAL A 566 -17.64 -11.90 15.39
N TYR A 567 -18.27 -10.77 15.68
CA TYR A 567 -19.68 -10.72 16.05
C TYR A 567 -20.58 -11.28 14.94
N GLU A 568 -20.35 -10.91 13.68
CA GLU A 568 -21.20 -11.32 12.57
C GLU A 568 -21.13 -12.83 12.29
N VAL A 569 -19.94 -13.43 12.38
CA VAL A 569 -19.78 -14.88 12.09
C VAL A 569 -20.15 -15.77 13.27
N SER A 570 -20.11 -15.27 14.51
CA SER A 570 -20.26 -16.10 15.73
C SER A 570 -21.39 -15.69 16.67
N GLY A 571 -21.90 -14.47 16.55
CA GLY A 571 -22.85 -13.88 17.50
C GLY A 571 -22.24 -13.49 18.85
N ASN A 572 -20.90 -13.47 19.00
CA ASN A 572 -20.23 -13.19 20.26
C ASN A 572 -20.54 -11.78 20.80
N LYS A 573 -21.38 -11.72 21.85
CA LYS A 573 -21.84 -10.45 22.43
C LYS A 573 -20.74 -9.65 23.12
N LYS A 574 -19.71 -10.28 23.67
CA LYS A 574 -18.56 -9.57 24.24
C LYS A 574 -17.83 -8.76 23.16
N ALA A 575 -17.70 -9.31 21.95
CA ALA A 575 -17.07 -8.59 20.84
C ALA A 575 -17.85 -7.31 20.49
N LEU A 576 -19.18 -7.41 20.40
CA LEU A 576 -20.06 -6.26 20.18
C LEU A 576 -20.01 -5.25 21.34
N ASP A 577 -19.97 -5.72 22.58
CA ASP A 577 -19.90 -4.85 23.76
C ASP A 577 -18.60 -4.03 23.79
N ILE A 578 -17.46 -4.64 23.42
CA ILE A 578 -16.18 -3.93 23.25
C ILE A 578 -16.30 -2.87 22.15
N ALA A 579 -16.84 -3.25 20.98
CA ALA A 579 -17.01 -2.35 19.84
C ALA A 579 -17.87 -1.12 20.19
N ILE A 580 -18.97 -1.33 20.95
CA ILE A 580 -19.82 -0.27 21.48
C ILE A 580 -19.05 0.61 22.46
N GLY A 581 -18.33 0.03 23.41
CA GLY A 581 -17.53 0.78 24.40
C GLY A 581 -16.45 1.65 23.75
N MET A 582 -15.72 1.10 22.78
CA MET A 582 -14.73 1.85 21.99
C MET A 582 -15.37 3.03 21.27
N THR A 583 -16.52 2.78 20.63
CA THR A 583 -17.22 3.81 19.87
C THR A 583 -17.78 4.91 20.75
N ASP A 584 -18.31 4.57 21.93
CA ASP A 584 -18.79 5.56 22.89
C ASP A 584 -17.66 6.45 23.41
N TRP A 585 -16.47 5.86 23.66
CA TRP A 585 -15.28 6.63 24.02
C TRP A 585 -14.87 7.61 22.91
N VAL A 586 -14.82 7.14 21.66
CA VAL A 586 -14.50 7.96 20.49
C VAL A 586 -15.52 9.07 20.29
N HIS A 587 -16.82 8.75 20.39
CA HIS A 587 -17.90 9.72 20.25
C HIS A 587 -17.76 10.87 21.23
N VAL A 588 -17.57 10.57 22.52
CA VAL A 588 -17.44 11.61 23.55
C VAL A 588 -16.29 12.57 23.24
N ARG A 589 -15.14 12.04 22.81
CA ARG A 589 -13.97 12.87 22.50
C ARG A 589 -14.15 13.70 21.24
N LEU A 590 -14.43 13.06 20.11
CA LEU A 590 -14.50 13.75 18.82
C LEU A 590 -15.68 14.74 18.75
N ASN A 591 -16.80 14.43 19.39
CA ASN A 591 -17.96 15.32 19.42
C ASN A 591 -17.72 16.61 20.23
N ALA A 592 -16.68 16.65 21.06
CA ALA A 592 -16.29 17.84 21.81
C ALA A 592 -15.33 18.77 21.02
N LEU A 593 -14.82 18.34 19.86
CA LEU A 593 -13.84 19.09 19.09
C LEU A 593 -14.52 20.08 18.13
N PRO A 594 -13.90 21.25 17.88
CA PRO A 594 -14.30 22.15 16.80
C PRO A 594 -14.20 21.46 15.43
N LYS A 595 -15.06 21.83 14.48
CA LYS A 595 -15.07 21.28 13.11
C LYS A 595 -13.72 21.48 12.43
N GLU A 596 -13.09 22.63 12.62
CA GLU A 596 -11.81 23.03 12.05
C GLU A 596 -10.66 22.14 12.57
N THR A 597 -10.75 21.69 13.82
CA THR A 597 -9.81 20.73 14.40
C THR A 597 -9.94 19.38 13.70
N LEU A 598 -11.17 18.87 13.51
CA LEU A 598 -11.42 17.62 12.78
C LEU A 598 -10.89 17.69 11.34
N ILE A 599 -11.19 18.78 10.62
CA ILE A 599 -10.67 19.01 9.26
C ILE A 599 -9.14 18.98 9.26
N SER A 600 -8.48 19.67 10.19
CA SER A 600 -7.02 19.69 10.27
C SER A 600 -6.43 18.31 10.60
N MET A 601 -7.08 17.54 11.48
CA MET A 601 -6.67 16.20 11.85
C MET A 601 -6.69 15.27 10.64
N TRP A 602 -7.82 15.16 9.94
CA TRP A 602 -8.01 14.18 8.85
C TRP A 602 -7.18 14.49 7.60
N ASN A 603 -6.80 15.75 7.40
CA ASN A 603 -5.88 16.16 6.34
C ASN A 603 -4.40 15.99 6.70
N THR A 604 -4.06 15.65 7.95
CA THR A 604 -2.67 15.47 8.35
C THR A 604 -2.12 14.14 7.85
N TYR A 605 -1.02 14.18 7.09
CA TYR A 605 -0.31 13.00 6.58
C TYR A 605 0.01 12.00 7.70
N ILE A 606 -0.48 10.76 7.55
CA ILE A 606 -0.32 9.57 8.41
C ILE A 606 -0.78 9.73 9.88
N ALA A 607 -0.43 10.81 10.58
CA ALA A 607 -0.96 11.05 11.92
C ALA A 607 -2.49 11.17 11.93
N GLY A 608 -3.06 11.76 10.87
CA GLY A 608 -4.50 11.85 10.64
C GLY A 608 -5.15 10.61 10.04
N GLU A 609 -4.37 9.56 9.76
CA GLU A 609 -4.92 8.35 9.17
C GLU A 609 -5.85 7.63 10.15
N PHE A 610 -7.09 7.42 9.71
CA PHE A 610 -8.13 6.71 10.47
C PHE A 610 -8.59 5.41 9.79
N GLY A 611 -7.98 5.02 8.66
CA GLY A 611 -8.46 3.88 7.87
C GLY A 611 -9.97 3.99 7.56
N GLY A 612 -10.74 2.93 7.83
CA GLY A 612 -12.19 2.86 7.66
C GLY A 612 -12.96 3.01 8.98
N MET A 613 -12.59 3.98 9.83
CA MET A 613 -13.41 4.30 11.02
C MET A 613 -14.84 4.68 10.63
N ASN A 614 -15.02 5.50 9.59
CA ASN A 614 -16.35 5.83 9.06
C ASN A 614 -17.10 4.57 8.59
N GLU A 615 -16.42 3.63 7.94
CA GLU A 615 -16.99 2.35 7.51
C GLU A 615 -17.51 1.52 8.69
N THR A 616 -16.64 1.25 9.66
CA THR A 616 -16.95 0.39 10.81
C THR A 616 -18.02 1.00 11.73
N LEU A 617 -18.03 2.33 11.88
CA LEU A 617 -19.05 3.03 12.64
C LEU A 617 -20.41 3.06 11.93
N ALA A 618 -20.43 3.20 10.59
CA ALA A 618 -21.66 3.05 9.81
C ALA A 618 -22.20 1.63 9.93
N HIS A 619 -21.33 0.62 9.84
CA HIS A 619 -21.70 -0.78 10.02
C HIS A 619 -22.26 -1.07 11.43
N LEU A 620 -21.62 -0.52 12.47
CA LEU A 620 -22.13 -0.60 13.84
C LEU A 620 -23.52 0.06 13.97
N ALA A 621 -23.74 1.20 13.32
CA ALA A 621 -25.06 1.84 13.26
C ALA A 621 -26.10 0.93 12.57
N ALA A 622 -25.70 0.23 11.51
CA ALA A 622 -26.56 -0.73 10.84
C ALA A 622 -26.91 -1.94 11.72
N ILE A 623 -25.97 -2.44 12.53
CA ILE A 623 -26.16 -3.56 13.47
C ILE A 623 -27.06 -3.17 14.64
N THR A 624 -26.77 -2.04 15.29
CA THR A 624 -27.43 -1.62 16.54
C THR A 624 -28.71 -0.82 16.32
N LYS A 625 -28.88 -0.24 15.14
CA LYS A 625 -29.93 0.74 14.80
C LYS A 625 -29.89 2.02 15.65
N ASP A 626 -28.78 2.32 16.31
CA ASP A 626 -28.60 3.57 17.06
C ASP A 626 -27.98 4.66 16.16
N SER A 627 -28.76 5.73 15.93
CA SER A 627 -28.34 6.89 15.12
C SER A 627 -27.09 7.62 15.66
N LYS A 628 -26.76 7.45 16.95
CA LYS A 628 -25.54 7.99 17.55
C LYS A 628 -24.30 7.53 16.79
N TYR A 629 -24.24 6.26 16.37
CA TYR A 629 -23.06 5.71 15.71
C TYR A 629 -22.90 6.23 14.28
N LEU A 630 -24.01 6.48 13.57
CA LEU A 630 -23.95 7.18 12.29
C LEU A 630 -23.43 8.62 12.48
N LYS A 631 -23.90 9.34 13.50
CA LYS A 631 -23.38 10.68 13.82
C LYS A 631 -21.89 10.65 14.16
N THR A 632 -21.43 9.65 14.92
CA THR A 632 -20.00 9.46 15.19
C THR A 632 -19.21 9.19 13.92
N ALA A 633 -19.76 8.38 12.99
CA ALA A 633 -19.12 8.10 11.72
C ALA A 633 -18.91 9.39 10.89
N GLN A 634 -19.89 10.31 10.92
CA GLN A 634 -19.79 11.62 10.24
C GLN A 634 -18.69 12.53 10.81
N LEU A 635 -18.26 12.33 12.07
CA LEU A 635 -17.12 13.07 12.62
C LEU A 635 -15.79 12.71 11.94
N PHE A 636 -15.74 11.60 11.20
CA PHE A 636 -14.59 11.15 10.40
C PHE A 636 -14.69 11.59 8.93
N ASP A 637 -15.65 12.43 8.55
CA ASP A 637 -15.70 12.95 7.19
C ASP A 637 -14.43 13.75 6.89
N ASN A 638 -13.67 13.29 5.90
CA ASN A 638 -12.51 14.01 5.38
C ASN A 638 -13.01 15.10 4.44
N ILE A 639 -13.45 16.22 5.03
CA ILE A 639 -14.19 17.29 4.37
C ILE A 639 -13.47 17.80 3.11
N ASP A 640 -12.17 18.06 3.16
CA ASP A 640 -11.44 18.63 2.02
C ASP A 640 -11.32 17.61 0.87
N LEU A 641 -11.14 16.32 1.19
CA LEU A 641 -11.11 15.27 0.19
C LEU A 641 -12.51 15.03 -0.42
N PHE A 642 -13.52 14.83 0.41
CA PHE A 642 -14.86 14.40 -0.02
C PHE A 642 -15.66 15.53 -0.63
N PHE A 643 -15.65 16.70 0.01
CA PHE A 643 -16.56 17.82 -0.29
C PHE A 643 -15.82 19.12 -0.60
N GLY A 644 -14.48 19.10 -0.56
CA GLY A 644 -13.62 20.22 -0.90
C GLY A 644 -13.43 21.23 0.21
N ASN A 645 -14.50 21.55 0.94
CA ASN A 645 -14.47 22.44 2.09
C ASN A 645 -15.72 22.24 2.98
N ALA A 646 -15.77 22.98 4.09
CA ALA A 646 -16.84 22.91 5.09
C ALA A 646 -18.25 23.23 4.55
N ASP A 647 -18.35 23.93 3.40
CA ASP A 647 -19.59 24.31 2.71
C ASP A 647 -19.97 23.31 1.58
N HIS A 648 -19.16 22.26 1.40
CA HIS A 648 -19.33 21.23 0.38
C HIS A 648 -19.34 21.77 -1.05
N ALA A 649 -18.52 22.80 -1.31
CA ALA A 649 -18.53 23.51 -2.58
C ALA A 649 -17.88 22.75 -3.75
N HIS A 650 -16.98 21.78 -3.49
CA HIS A 650 -16.27 21.01 -4.53
C HIS A 650 -15.95 19.56 -4.07
N GLY A 651 -14.77 19.03 -4.39
CA GLY A 651 -14.30 17.70 -3.94
C GLY A 651 -14.80 16.52 -4.78
N LEU A 652 -14.53 15.31 -4.29
CA LEU A 652 -14.93 14.06 -4.97
C LEU A 652 -16.44 13.96 -5.18
N ALA A 653 -17.25 14.47 -4.26
CA ALA A 653 -18.72 14.53 -4.41
C ALA A 653 -19.16 15.31 -5.66
N LYS A 654 -18.33 16.23 -6.14
CA LYS A 654 -18.54 17.03 -7.37
C LYS A 654 -17.64 16.61 -8.53
N ASN A 655 -17.09 15.38 -8.47
CA ASN A 655 -16.21 14.79 -9.47
C ASN A 655 -14.88 15.56 -9.67
N VAL A 656 -14.45 16.34 -8.67
CA VAL A 656 -13.12 16.96 -8.62
C VAL A 656 -12.13 15.93 -8.10
N ASP A 657 -10.96 15.85 -8.73
CA ASP A 657 -9.88 14.96 -8.32
C ASP A 657 -9.04 15.59 -7.19
N SER A 658 -9.48 15.40 -5.96
CA SER A 658 -8.88 15.96 -4.74
C SER A 658 -7.85 15.04 -4.05
N PHE A 659 -7.54 13.87 -4.62
CA PHE A 659 -6.60 12.90 -4.02
C PHE A 659 -5.21 12.86 -4.68
N ARG A 660 -4.92 13.83 -5.55
CA ARG A 660 -3.63 14.01 -6.22
C ARG A 660 -2.45 14.04 -5.24
N GLY A 661 -1.49 13.14 -5.45
CA GLY A 661 -0.28 13.08 -4.62
C GLY A 661 -0.50 12.57 -3.19
N LEU A 662 -1.74 12.25 -2.80
CA LEU A 662 -2.04 11.77 -1.45
C LEU A 662 -1.58 10.32 -1.26
N HIS A 663 -1.31 9.94 0.00
CA HIS A 663 -0.99 8.56 0.37
C HIS A 663 -2.16 7.64 0.07
N SER A 664 -1.96 6.64 -0.77
CA SER A 664 -3.07 5.90 -1.39
C SER A 664 -3.87 5.13 -0.34
N ASN A 665 -3.20 4.29 0.45
CA ASN A 665 -3.87 3.44 1.44
C ASN A 665 -4.38 4.19 2.68
N GLN A 666 -3.96 5.45 2.90
CA GLN A 666 -4.54 6.28 3.97
C GLN A 666 -5.97 6.67 3.58
N HIS A 667 -6.22 6.90 2.28
CA HIS A 667 -7.47 7.50 1.79
C HIS A 667 -8.44 6.47 1.20
N ILE A 668 -7.98 5.41 0.53
CA ILE A 668 -8.90 4.39 -0.06
C ILE A 668 -9.87 3.80 0.98
N PRO A 669 -9.45 3.41 2.21
CA PRO A 669 -10.39 2.93 3.23
C PRO A 669 -11.44 3.96 3.64
N GLN A 670 -11.10 5.25 3.62
CA GLN A 670 -12.06 6.33 3.90
C GLN A 670 -13.14 6.38 2.81
N ILE A 671 -12.74 6.16 1.55
CA ILE A 671 -13.65 6.06 0.41
C ILE A 671 -14.51 4.79 0.50
N VAL A 672 -13.95 3.65 0.90
CA VAL A 672 -14.75 2.45 1.22
C VAL A 672 -15.79 2.76 2.29
N GLY A 673 -15.43 3.54 3.32
CA GLY A 673 -16.38 4.00 4.32
C GLY A 673 -17.48 4.88 3.75
N SER A 674 -17.23 5.70 2.73
CA SER A 674 -18.28 6.53 2.12
C SER A 674 -19.42 5.71 1.53
N ILE A 675 -19.15 4.59 0.84
CA ILE A 675 -20.24 3.77 0.28
C ILE A 675 -21.06 3.07 1.39
N GLU A 676 -20.45 2.71 2.51
CA GLU A 676 -21.17 2.20 3.69
C GLU A 676 -21.95 3.30 4.43
N MET A 677 -21.41 4.51 4.50
CA MET A 677 -22.15 5.69 4.99
C MET A 677 -23.40 5.95 4.15
N TYR A 678 -23.31 5.83 2.82
CA TYR A 678 -24.46 5.95 1.94
C TYR A 678 -25.51 4.86 2.21
N ARG A 679 -25.09 3.60 2.41
CA ARG A 679 -25.98 2.47 2.74
C ARG A 679 -26.90 2.76 3.93
N VAL A 680 -26.38 3.46 4.94
CA VAL A 680 -27.11 3.71 6.19
C VAL A 680 -27.81 5.07 6.19
N SER A 681 -27.21 6.10 5.60
CA SER A 681 -27.73 7.48 5.64
C SER A 681 -28.64 7.85 4.46
N ASN A 682 -28.51 7.16 3.32
CA ASN A 682 -29.08 7.55 2.01
C ASN A 682 -28.66 8.95 1.51
N LEU A 683 -27.56 9.51 2.00
CA LEU A 683 -27.04 10.79 1.51
C LEU A 683 -26.22 10.59 0.22
N GLU A 684 -26.72 11.13 -0.89
CA GLU A 684 -26.19 10.86 -2.24
C GLU A 684 -24.72 11.27 -2.43
N GLU A 685 -24.26 12.29 -1.71
CA GLU A 685 -22.89 12.78 -1.82
C GLU A 685 -21.86 11.69 -1.50
N TYR A 686 -22.15 10.82 -0.53
CA TYR A 686 -21.27 9.70 -0.20
C TYR A 686 -21.18 8.66 -1.32
N TYR A 687 -22.29 8.36 -2.01
CA TYR A 687 -22.24 7.50 -3.20
C TYR A 687 -21.37 8.14 -4.29
N LYS A 688 -21.55 9.45 -4.53
CA LYS A 688 -20.77 10.19 -5.53
C LYS A 688 -19.28 10.18 -5.20
N VAL A 689 -18.90 10.32 -3.93
CA VAL A 689 -17.50 10.20 -3.49
C VAL A 689 -16.92 8.85 -3.89
N ALA A 690 -17.60 7.75 -3.54
CA ALA A 690 -17.16 6.39 -3.86
C ALA A 690 -17.04 6.14 -5.37
N ASP A 691 -18.09 6.45 -6.13
CA ASP A 691 -18.15 6.18 -7.57
C ASP A 691 -17.17 7.06 -8.38
N ASN A 692 -17.08 8.36 -8.06
CA ASN A 692 -16.13 9.26 -8.74
C ASN A 692 -14.68 8.89 -8.42
N PHE A 693 -14.38 8.53 -7.18
CA PHE A 693 -13.05 8.06 -6.80
C PHE A 693 -12.69 6.78 -7.56
N TRP A 694 -13.55 5.76 -7.54
CA TRP A 694 -13.27 4.49 -8.23
C TRP A 694 -13.01 4.70 -9.72
N TYR A 695 -13.87 5.50 -10.38
CA TYR A 695 -13.72 5.79 -11.81
C TYR A 695 -12.35 6.45 -12.10
N LYS A 696 -11.98 7.49 -11.35
CA LYS A 696 -10.69 8.17 -11.53
C LYS A 696 -9.51 7.27 -11.19
N ALA A 697 -9.56 6.53 -10.09
CA ALA A 697 -8.49 5.62 -9.68
C ALA A 697 -8.19 4.57 -10.76
N VAL A 698 -9.22 3.92 -11.30
CA VAL A 698 -9.08 2.90 -12.35
C VAL A 698 -8.62 3.50 -13.69
N ASN A 699 -9.06 4.72 -14.01
CA ASN A 699 -8.78 5.31 -15.33
C ASN A 699 -7.50 6.16 -15.39
N ASP A 700 -7.07 6.75 -14.28
CA ASP A 700 -6.00 7.77 -14.25
C ASP A 700 -4.78 7.37 -13.40
N TYR A 701 -4.89 6.32 -12.59
CA TYR A 701 -3.86 5.95 -11.60
C TYR A 701 -3.50 4.46 -11.56
N MET A 702 -4.24 3.61 -12.28
CA MET A 702 -4.09 2.16 -12.22
C MET A 702 -2.98 1.65 -13.16
N TYR A 703 -2.11 0.78 -12.63
CA TYR A 703 -1.20 -0.04 -13.43
C TYR A 703 -1.92 -1.31 -13.94
N SER A 704 -1.43 -1.92 -15.02
CA SER A 704 -2.02 -3.08 -15.69
C SER A 704 -2.39 -4.26 -14.78
N ILE A 705 -1.68 -4.47 -13.67
CA ILE A 705 -2.02 -5.51 -12.67
C ILE A 705 -3.30 -5.23 -11.88
N GLY A 706 -3.90 -4.03 -12.00
CA GLY A 706 -5.05 -3.57 -11.23
C GLY A 706 -4.71 -2.75 -9.97
N GLY A 707 -3.42 -2.58 -9.67
CA GLY A 707 -2.96 -1.82 -8.50
C GLY A 707 -2.81 -0.32 -8.76
N VAL A 708 -2.70 0.43 -7.66
CA VAL A 708 -2.42 1.88 -7.62
C VAL A 708 -1.28 2.15 -6.64
N ALA A 709 -0.82 3.40 -6.55
CA ALA A 709 0.40 3.80 -5.86
C ALA A 709 1.69 3.43 -6.60
N GLY A 710 2.71 4.26 -6.43
CA GLY A 710 4.01 4.11 -7.08
C GLY A 710 4.56 5.43 -7.61
N ALA A 711 4.13 6.56 -7.02
CA ALA A 711 4.55 7.87 -7.46
C ALA A 711 6.05 8.08 -7.23
N ARG A 712 6.72 8.54 -8.29
CA ARG A 712 8.01 9.20 -8.18
C ARG A 712 7.86 10.70 -8.02
N ASN A 713 6.73 11.26 -8.47
CA ASN A 713 6.31 12.64 -8.22
C ASN A 713 4.85 12.66 -7.71
N PRO A 714 4.62 12.90 -6.40
CA PRO A 714 5.62 13.12 -5.36
C PRO A 714 6.53 11.89 -5.16
N ALA A 715 7.75 12.09 -4.65
CA ALA A 715 8.74 11.05 -4.35
C ALA A 715 8.33 10.18 -3.13
N ASN A 716 7.21 9.47 -3.27
CA ASN A 716 6.70 8.51 -2.31
C ASN A 716 5.96 7.39 -3.06
N ALA A 717 6.49 6.17 -2.98
CA ALA A 717 5.95 4.99 -3.65
C ALA A 717 4.54 4.60 -3.15
N GLU A 718 4.12 5.10 -1.98
CA GLU A 718 2.79 4.84 -1.40
C GLU A 718 1.73 5.85 -1.86
N CYS A 719 2.15 6.93 -2.55
CA CYS A 719 1.25 7.97 -3.04
C CYS A 719 0.72 7.70 -4.46
N PHE A 720 -0.45 8.28 -4.74
CA PHE A 720 -0.89 8.56 -6.09
C PHE A 720 0.06 9.56 -6.77
N THR A 721 0.10 9.57 -8.10
CA THR A 721 0.84 10.63 -8.83
C THR A 721 0.18 11.99 -8.57
N LYS A 722 0.97 13.07 -8.58
CA LYS A 722 0.40 14.41 -8.42
C LYS A 722 -0.44 14.81 -9.64
N GLU A 723 0.05 14.50 -10.83
CA GLU A 723 -0.69 14.71 -12.06
C GLU A 723 -1.44 13.42 -12.42
N PRO A 724 -2.77 13.44 -12.60
CA PRO A 724 -3.53 12.27 -13.04
C PRO A 724 -3.12 11.89 -14.47
N SER A 725 -3.38 10.65 -14.87
CA SER A 725 -3.14 10.20 -16.25
C SER A 725 -1.65 10.28 -16.69
N THR A 726 -0.70 10.21 -15.74
CA THR A 726 0.75 10.37 -16.02
C THR A 726 1.63 9.28 -15.39
N LEU A 727 1.23 8.00 -15.46
CA LEU A 727 2.02 6.93 -14.85
C LEU A 727 3.42 6.78 -15.44
N TYR A 728 3.62 6.99 -16.75
CA TYR A 728 4.94 6.96 -17.35
C TYR A 728 5.79 8.14 -16.87
N GLU A 729 5.24 9.36 -16.81
CA GLU A 729 5.98 10.56 -16.41
C GLU A 729 6.14 10.74 -14.89
N ASN A 730 5.24 10.20 -14.07
CA ASN A 730 5.22 10.47 -12.63
C ASN A 730 5.04 9.22 -11.75
N GLY A 731 4.77 8.04 -12.33
CA GLY A 731 4.72 6.74 -11.65
C GLY A 731 6.06 6.00 -11.65
N PHE A 732 6.03 4.66 -11.63
CA PHE A 732 7.18 3.75 -11.72
C PHE A 732 8.36 4.09 -10.78
N SER A 733 8.06 4.50 -9.54
CA SER A 733 9.05 4.84 -8.51
C SER A 733 10.03 3.70 -8.21
N ALA A 734 11.34 3.96 -8.17
CA ALA A 734 12.32 2.93 -7.80
C ALA A 734 12.09 2.33 -6.39
N GLY A 735 11.37 3.03 -5.51
CA GLY A 735 10.99 2.54 -4.18
C GLY A 735 9.85 1.51 -4.15
N GLY A 736 9.22 1.23 -5.30
CA GLY A 736 8.13 0.28 -5.42
C GLY A 736 6.93 0.85 -6.17
N GLN A 737 6.03 -0.04 -6.59
CA GLN A 737 4.71 0.30 -7.11
C GLN A 737 3.69 -0.63 -6.47
N ASN A 738 2.41 -0.27 -6.57
CA ASN A 738 1.30 -1.17 -6.24
C ASN A 738 1.41 -1.71 -4.82
N GLU A 739 1.20 -0.85 -3.82
CA GLU A 739 1.04 -1.30 -2.44
C GLU A 739 -0.13 -2.30 -2.37
N THR A 740 0.11 -3.49 -1.81
CA THR A 740 -0.88 -4.58 -1.78
C THR A 740 -2.16 -4.15 -1.05
N CYS A 741 -2.04 -3.40 0.07
CA CYS A 741 -3.19 -2.88 0.81
C CYS A 741 -4.12 -2.01 -0.04
N ALA A 742 -3.57 -1.18 -0.91
CA ALA A 742 -4.36 -0.30 -1.75
C ALA A 742 -5.26 -1.11 -2.69
N THR A 743 -4.76 -2.22 -3.22
CA THR A 743 -5.54 -3.13 -4.08
C THR A 743 -6.58 -3.91 -3.29
N TYR A 744 -6.23 -4.39 -2.09
CA TYR A 744 -7.20 -4.98 -1.18
C TYR A 744 -8.41 -4.06 -0.94
N ASN A 745 -8.17 -2.79 -0.62
CA ASN A 745 -9.23 -1.83 -0.37
C ASN A 745 -9.98 -1.42 -1.66
N MET A 746 -9.31 -1.37 -2.81
CA MET A 746 -9.97 -1.16 -4.10
C MET A 746 -10.90 -2.32 -4.47
N LEU A 747 -10.52 -3.57 -4.20
CA LEU A 747 -11.40 -4.74 -4.39
C LEU A 747 -12.64 -4.65 -3.50
N LYS A 748 -12.46 -4.23 -2.24
CA LYS A 748 -13.57 -3.99 -1.31
C LYS A 748 -14.51 -2.89 -1.82
N LEU A 749 -13.98 -1.73 -2.22
CA LEU A 749 -14.77 -0.64 -2.82
C LEU A 749 -15.53 -1.11 -4.07
N THR A 750 -14.86 -1.87 -4.94
CA THR A 750 -15.41 -2.40 -6.19
C THR A 750 -16.59 -3.33 -5.93
N SER A 751 -16.44 -4.29 -5.02
CA SER A 751 -17.53 -5.20 -4.64
C SER A 751 -18.69 -4.43 -4.00
N ASN A 752 -18.38 -3.40 -3.20
CA ASN A 752 -19.40 -2.56 -2.58
C ASN A 752 -20.20 -1.78 -3.62
N LEU A 753 -19.55 -1.10 -4.56
CA LEU A 753 -20.23 -0.38 -5.65
C LEU A 753 -21.08 -1.33 -6.51
N PHE A 754 -20.58 -2.53 -6.80
CA PHE A 754 -21.33 -3.54 -7.55
C PHE A 754 -22.65 -3.95 -6.88
N MET A 755 -22.73 -3.89 -5.54
CA MET A 755 -23.98 -4.15 -4.82
C MET A 755 -25.07 -3.09 -5.07
N PHE A 756 -24.70 -1.89 -5.52
CA PHE A 756 -25.63 -0.82 -5.87
C PHE A 756 -25.87 -0.75 -7.38
N ASP A 757 -24.80 -0.81 -8.18
CA ASP A 757 -24.84 -0.68 -9.64
C ASP A 757 -24.09 -1.84 -10.31
N GLN A 758 -24.82 -2.72 -10.98
CA GLN A 758 -24.30 -4.01 -11.47
C GLN A 758 -23.56 -3.89 -12.81
N LYS A 759 -22.64 -2.92 -12.91
CA LYS A 759 -21.79 -2.75 -14.10
C LYS A 759 -20.73 -3.86 -14.15
N ALA A 760 -20.53 -4.44 -15.34
CA ALA A 760 -19.50 -5.46 -15.55
C ALA A 760 -18.08 -4.95 -15.32
N GLU A 761 -17.82 -3.65 -15.57
CA GLU A 761 -16.50 -3.04 -15.40
C GLU A 761 -15.96 -3.16 -13.95
N TYR A 762 -16.85 -3.17 -12.95
CA TYR A 762 -16.45 -3.43 -11.57
C TYR A 762 -15.87 -4.84 -11.44
N MET A 763 -16.53 -5.85 -12.00
CA MET A 763 -16.07 -7.24 -11.89
C MET A 763 -14.97 -7.59 -12.91
N ASP A 764 -14.81 -6.84 -13.98
CA ASP A 764 -13.63 -6.89 -14.85
C ASP A 764 -12.38 -6.36 -14.12
N TYR A 765 -12.51 -5.24 -13.39
CA TYR A 765 -11.45 -4.76 -12.49
C TYR A 765 -11.15 -5.77 -11.39
N TYR A 766 -12.19 -6.33 -10.75
CA TYR A 766 -12.03 -7.31 -9.67
C TYR A 766 -11.24 -8.53 -10.14
N GLU A 767 -11.60 -9.12 -11.29
CA GLU A 767 -10.88 -10.24 -11.91
C GLU A 767 -9.42 -9.88 -12.18
N ARG A 768 -9.17 -8.72 -12.79
CA ARG A 768 -7.82 -8.24 -13.11
C ARG A 768 -6.94 -8.12 -11.86
N ALA A 769 -7.40 -7.39 -10.85
CA ALA A 769 -6.66 -7.15 -9.62
C ALA A 769 -6.47 -8.43 -8.78
N LEU A 770 -7.46 -9.32 -8.77
CA LEU A 770 -7.38 -10.59 -8.07
C LEU A 770 -6.31 -11.50 -8.67
N TYR A 771 -6.38 -11.79 -9.98
CA TYR A 771 -5.42 -12.69 -10.63
C TYR A 771 -4.02 -12.09 -10.75
N ASN A 772 -3.90 -10.81 -11.07
CA ASN A 772 -2.62 -10.23 -11.48
C ASN A 772 -1.91 -9.49 -10.35
N HIS A 773 -2.59 -9.16 -9.25
CA HIS A 773 -1.95 -8.53 -8.10
C HIS A 773 -2.10 -9.37 -6.82
N ILE A 774 -3.32 -9.66 -6.36
CA ILE A 774 -3.50 -10.37 -5.07
C ILE A 774 -2.88 -11.77 -5.12
N LEU A 775 -3.15 -12.58 -6.14
CA LEU A 775 -2.51 -13.90 -6.25
C LEU A 775 -0.99 -13.79 -6.47
N ALA A 776 -0.53 -12.77 -7.20
CA ALA A 776 0.89 -12.54 -7.45
C ALA A 776 1.67 -12.02 -6.23
N SER A 777 0.97 -11.52 -5.21
CA SER A 777 1.55 -10.95 -3.99
C SER A 777 2.01 -11.99 -2.97
N VAL A 778 1.75 -13.28 -3.20
CA VAL A 778 2.06 -14.39 -2.28
C VAL A 778 3.28 -15.17 -2.79
N ASP A 779 4.15 -15.56 -1.87
CA ASP A 779 5.33 -16.38 -2.12
C ASP A 779 4.96 -17.78 -2.65
N GLU A 780 5.90 -18.40 -3.36
CA GLU A 780 5.68 -19.71 -4.00
C GLU A 780 5.36 -20.80 -2.97
N ASN A 781 6.04 -20.81 -1.83
CA ASN A 781 6.04 -21.94 -0.90
C ASN A 781 5.50 -21.60 0.49
N THR A 782 5.48 -20.31 0.85
CA THR A 782 5.14 -19.84 2.20
C THR A 782 4.02 -18.80 2.14
N PRO A 783 3.36 -18.43 3.26
CA PRO A 783 2.42 -17.31 3.29
C PRO A 783 3.13 -15.94 3.29
N ALA A 784 4.45 -15.89 3.03
CA ALA A 784 5.14 -14.61 2.88
C ALA A 784 4.51 -13.81 1.74
N ASN A 785 4.46 -12.49 1.89
CA ASN A 785 3.76 -11.64 0.94
C ASN A 785 4.51 -10.34 0.62
N THR A 786 4.17 -9.71 -0.50
CA THR A 786 4.74 -8.44 -0.93
C THR A 786 4.10 -7.26 -0.22
N TYR A 787 4.91 -6.23 0.04
CA TYR A 787 4.41 -4.90 0.38
C TYR A 787 4.11 -4.10 -0.90
N HIS A 788 5.12 -3.95 -1.75
CA HIS A 788 5.02 -3.39 -3.10
C HIS A 788 5.23 -4.50 -4.14
N VAL A 789 4.48 -4.46 -5.24
CA VAL A 789 4.70 -5.32 -6.40
C VAL A 789 5.41 -4.52 -7.50
N PRO A 790 6.73 -4.72 -7.69
CA PRO A 790 7.52 -3.90 -8.59
C PRO A 790 7.24 -4.25 -10.05
N LEU A 791 7.05 -3.22 -10.89
CA LEU A 791 6.68 -3.35 -12.31
C LEU A 791 7.71 -2.74 -13.27
N ARG A 792 8.87 -2.33 -12.77
CA ARG A 792 9.97 -1.83 -13.62
C ARG A 792 10.62 -3.01 -14.38
N PRO A 793 11.36 -2.73 -15.48
CA PRO A 793 12.03 -3.77 -16.25
C PRO A 793 12.99 -4.61 -15.43
N GLY A 794 12.93 -5.93 -15.56
CA GLY A 794 13.85 -6.86 -14.87
C GLY A 794 13.74 -6.85 -13.34
N SER A 795 12.67 -6.28 -12.76
CA SER A 795 12.44 -6.26 -11.32
C SER A 795 12.14 -7.66 -10.76
N ILE A 796 12.22 -7.79 -9.44
CA ILE A 796 11.92 -9.04 -8.72
C ILE A 796 10.99 -8.76 -7.53
N LYS A 797 10.01 -9.65 -7.31
CA LYS A 797 9.10 -9.54 -6.16
C LYS A 797 9.85 -9.87 -4.86
N GLN A 798 9.51 -9.16 -3.78
CA GLN A 798 10.09 -9.35 -2.46
C GLN A 798 9.01 -9.83 -1.50
N PHE A 799 9.23 -10.98 -0.87
CA PHE A 799 8.27 -11.60 0.03
C PHE A 799 8.83 -11.60 1.46
N GLY A 800 8.01 -11.20 2.43
CA GLY A 800 8.37 -11.18 3.85
C GLY A 800 7.28 -11.76 4.74
N ASN A 801 7.63 -11.96 6.02
CA ASN A 801 6.74 -12.50 7.06
C ASN A 801 6.20 -13.93 6.84
N PRO A 802 7.03 -14.93 6.46
CA PRO A 802 6.57 -16.32 6.25
C PRO A 802 5.98 -16.98 7.51
N ASN A 803 6.35 -16.51 8.70
CA ASN A 803 5.97 -17.11 9.99
C ASN A 803 4.90 -16.30 10.74
N MET A 804 4.40 -15.19 10.18
CA MET A 804 3.41 -14.31 10.83
C MET A 804 3.88 -13.79 12.21
N THR A 805 5.15 -13.42 12.34
CA THR A 805 5.77 -12.98 13.61
C THR A 805 6.01 -11.47 13.71
N GLY A 806 5.77 -10.71 12.65
CA GLY A 806 5.85 -9.25 12.64
C GLY A 806 5.08 -8.67 11.47
N PHE A 807 4.40 -7.54 11.67
CA PHE A 807 3.39 -7.06 10.73
C PHE A 807 3.66 -5.63 10.28
N THR A 808 3.69 -5.45 8.96
CA THR A 808 3.34 -4.19 8.30
C THR A 808 1.84 -4.15 7.99
N CYS A 809 1.32 -3.03 7.47
CA CYS A 809 -0.07 -2.97 6.98
C CYS A 809 -0.37 -4.05 5.93
N CYS A 810 0.52 -4.26 4.95
CA CYS A 810 0.36 -5.24 3.87
C CYS A 810 0.31 -6.68 4.38
N ASN A 811 1.05 -7.00 5.45
CA ASN A 811 0.94 -8.31 6.09
C ASN A 811 -0.44 -8.50 6.73
N GLY A 812 -0.99 -7.44 7.33
CA GLY A 812 -2.36 -7.43 7.87
C GLY A 812 -3.41 -7.67 6.80
N THR A 813 -3.36 -6.95 5.67
CA THR A 813 -4.33 -7.17 4.57
C THR A 813 -4.12 -8.50 3.83
N ALA A 814 -2.91 -9.04 3.81
CA ALA A 814 -2.62 -10.32 3.14
C ALA A 814 -3.30 -11.50 3.86
N ILE A 815 -3.31 -11.51 5.20
CA ILE A 815 -4.02 -12.54 5.96
C ILE A 815 -5.53 -12.47 5.76
N GLU A 816 -6.09 -11.26 5.60
CA GLU A 816 -7.52 -11.10 5.28
C GLU A 816 -7.84 -11.49 3.84
N SER A 817 -7.01 -11.10 2.87
CA SER A 817 -7.24 -11.40 1.45
C SER A 817 -7.30 -12.91 1.21
N ASN A 818 -6.32 -13.64 1.73
CA ASN A 818 -6.15 -15.07 1.44
C ASN A 818 -7.09 -15.97 2.27
N THR A 819 -7.82 -15.42 3.24
CA THR A 819 -8.86 -16.15 3.99
C THR A 819 -10.27 -15.95 3.42
N LYS A 820 -10.43 -15.14 2.36
CA LYS A 820 -11.73 -14.81 1.76
C LYS A 820 -11.78 -14.79 0.23
N LEU A 821 -10.85 -15.44 -0.47
CA LEU A 821 -10.71 -15.37 -1.94
C LEU A 821 -11.99 -15.74 -2.72
N GLN A 822 -12.95 -16.42 -2.10
CA GLN A 822 -14.25 -16.78 -2.69
C GLN A 822 -15.35 -15.70 -2.61
N ASN A 823 -15.13 -14.63 -1.85
CA ASN A 823 -16.20 -13.70 -1.41
C ASN A 823 -16.96 -13.01 -2.56
N ALA A 824 -16.30 -12.77 -3.69
CA ALA A 824 -16.87 -12.03 -4.82
C ALA A 824 -17.27 -12.93 -6.00
N ILE A 825 -17.11 -14.26 -5.89
CA ILE A 825 -17.47 -15.19 -6.97
C ILE A 825 -18.95 -15.05 -7.31
N TYR A 826 -19.79 -14.95 -6.28
CA TYR A 826 -21.24 -14.85 -6.41
C TYR A 826 -21.83 -13.68 -5.61
N HIS A 827 -22.85 -13.04 -6.15
CA HIS A 827 -23.76 -12.16 -5.40
C HIS A 827 -25.20 -12.57 -5.65
N ARG A 828 -26.11 -12.24 -4.73
CA ARG A 828 -27.55 -12.45 -4.92
C ARG A 828 -28.31 -11.14 -4.85
N SER A 829 -29.44 -11.04 -5.56
CA SER A 829 -30.37 -9.94 -5.32
C SER A 829 -30.91 -10.00 -3.90
N THR A 830 -31.22 -8.84 -3.34
CA THR A 830 -31.78 -8.70 -1.97
C THR A 830 -33.07 -9.48 -1.79
N ASP A 831 -33.87 -9.62 -2.86
CA ASP A 831 -35.11 -10.42 -2.89
C ASP A 831 -34.90 -11.91 -3.21
N ASN A 832 -33.64 -12.36 -3.30
CA ASN A 832 -33.25 -13.72 -3.65
C ASN A 832 -33.77 -14.20 -5.02
N LYS A 833 -34.12 -13.35 -6.00
CA LYS A 833 -34.58 -13.80 -7.32
C LYS A 833 -33.50 -13.94 -8.39
N SER A 834 -32.33 -13.37 -8.15
CA SER A 834 -31.23 -13.37 -9.11
C SER A 834 -29.93 -13.78 -8.45
N LEU A 835 -29.19 -14.65 -9.14
CA LEU A 835 -27.79 -14.96 -8.85
C LEU A 835 -26.92 -14.23 -9.87
N TYR A 836 -25.84 -13.61 -9.42
CA TYR A 836 -24.79 -13.04 -10.27
C TYR A 836 -23.54 -13.92 -10.14
N VAL A 837 -23.08 -14.46 -11.27
CA VAL A 837 -21.84 -15.22 -11.39
C VAL A 837 -20.78 -14.28 -11.96
N ASN A 838 -19.92 -13.80 -11.07
CA ASN A 838 -18.94 -12.74 -11.38
C ASN A 838 -17.60 -13.32 -11.80
N LEU A 839 -17.10 -14.31 -11.07
CA LEU A 839 -15.77 -14.89 -11.29
C LEU A 839 -15.89 -16.35 -11.70
N TYR A 840 -15.04 -16.75 -12.64
CA TYR A 840 -15.02 -18.10 -13.17
C TYR A 840 -13.98 -18.96 -12.46
N ILE A 841 -14.29 -19.30 -11.20
CA ILE A 841 -13.38 -20.02 -10.29
C ILE A 841 -14.07 -21.32 -9.84
N PRO A 842 -13.37 -22.48 -9.86
CA PRO A 842 -13.94 -23.74 -9.40
C PRO A 842 -14.46 -23.62 -7.96
N SER A 843 -15.76 -23.78 -7.79
CA SER A 843 -16.43 -23.48 -6.53
C SER A 843 -17.79 -24.13 -6.39
N THR A 844 -18.26 -24.28 -5.16
CA THR A 844 -19.64 -24.67 -4.86
C THR A 844 -20.29 -23.57 -4.04
N LEU A 845 -21.46 -23.12 -4.49
CA LEU A 845 -22.35 -22.25 -3.74
C LEU A 845 -23.51 -23.06 -3.16
N ASP A 846 -23.68 -23.05 -1.84
CA ASP A 846 -24.86 -23.54 -1.12
C ASP A 846 -25.83 -22.37 -0.89
N TRP A 847 -26.74 -22.12 -1.83
CA TRP A 847 -27.72 -21.04 -1.76
C TRP A 847 -28.92 -21.44 -0.90
N LYS A 848 -28.74 -21.31 0.41
CA LYS A 848 -29.68 -21.78 1.44
C LYS A 848 -31.06 -21.16 1.33
N GLU A 849 -31.15 -19.87 1.02
CA GLU A 849 -32.41 -19.14 0.87
C GLU A 849 -33.30 -19.71 -0.25
N ARG A 850 -32.71 -20.48 -1.17
CA ARG A 850 -33.42 -21.17 -2.25
C ARG A 850 -33.40 -22.69 -2.18
N ASN A 851 -32.66 -23.28 -1.25
CA ASN A 851 -32.39 -24.72 -1.23
C ASN A 851 -31.83 -25.22 -2.58
N VAL A 852 -30.88 -24.46 -3.15
CA VAL A 852 -30.22 -24.75 -4.43
C VAL A 852 -28.71 -24.75 -4.21
N ILE A 853 -28.02 -25.71 -4.83
CA ILE A 853 -26.56 -25.71 -4.90
C ILE A 853 -26.15 -25.41 -6.35
N ILE A 854 -25.19 -24.50 -6.52
CA ILE A 854 -24.56 -24.22 -7.82
C ILE A 854 -23.11 -24.72 -7.75
N GLU A 855 -22.78 -25.70 -8.57
CA GLU A 855 -21.42 -26.21 -8.69
C GLU A 855 -20.78 -25.68 -9.98
N GLN A 856 -19.67 -24.96 -9.84
CA GLN A 856 -18.89 -24.43 -10.94
C GLN A 856 -17.65 -25.31 -11.18
N ILE A 857 -17.60 -25.96 -12.35
CA ILE A 857 -16.55 -26.90 -12.76
C ILE A 857 -15.80 -26.30 -13.95
N THR A 858 -14.52 -25.96 -13.75
CA THR A 858 -13.71 -25.27 -14.77
C THR A 858 -12.21 -25.48 -14.57
N ASN A 859 -11.43 -25.29 -15.63
CA ASN A 859 -9.97 -25.15 -15.59
C ASN A 859 -9.53 -23.70 -15.83
N PHE A 860 -10.46 -22.74 -15.82
CA PHE A 860 -10.16 -21.31 -15.96
C PHE A 860 -9.15 -20.86 -14.89
N PRO A 861 -8.12 -20.08 -15.24
CA PRO A 861 -7.92 -19.38 -16.52
C PRO A 861 -7.03 -20.13 -17.53
N LYS A 862 -6.78 -21.43 -17.37
CA LYS A 862 -6.00 -22.23 -18.35
C LYS A 862 -6.84 -22.71 -19.53
N GLU A 863 -8.15 -22.73 -19.38
CA GLU A 863 -9.10 -23.07 -20.44
C GLU A 863 -10.21 -22.02 -20.51
N ASP A 864 -10.81 -21.90 -21.70
CA ASP A 864 -11.81 -20.90 -22.04
C ASP A 864 -13.25 -21.32 -21.69
N GLN A 865 -13.43 -22.41 -20.93
CA GLN A 865 -14.72 -23.01 -20.64
C GLN A 865 -15.02 -23.11 -19.14
N THR A 866 -16.27 -22.87 -18.76
CA THR A 866 -16.78 -23.13 -17.41
C THR A 866 -18.17 -23.75 -17.48
N ARG A 867 -18.49 -24.61 -16.51
CA ARG A 867 -19.79 -25.28 -16.40
C ARG A 867 -20.41 -24.97 -15.05
N LEU A 868 -21.68 -24.56 -15.05
CA LEU A 868 -22.49 -24.38 -13.85
C LEU A 868 -23.53 -25.50 -13.81
N VAL A 869 -23.49 -26.32 -12.77
CA VAL A 869 -24.45 -27.41 -12.53
C VAL A 869 -25.40 -26.97 -11.42
N VAL A 870 -26.69 -26.95 -11.72
CA VAL A 870 -27.74 -26.65 -10.75
C VAL A 870 -28.16 -27.94 -10.05
N LYS A 871 -28.09 -27.98 -8.72
CA LYS A 871 -28.67 -29.06 -7.90
C LYS A 871 -29.80 -28.47 -7.06
N GLY A 872 -31.00 -29.04 -7.17
CA GLY A 872 -32.25 -28.43 -6.71
C GLY A 872 -33.08 -27.87 -7.88
N GLU A 873 -34.19 -27.21 -7.57
CA GLU A 873 -35.15 -26.73 -8.57
C GLU A 873 -35.74 -25.37 -8.21
N GLY A 874 -36.15 -24.59 -9.22
CA GLY A 874 -36.90 -23.35 -9.00
C GLY A 874 -36.74 -22.31 -10.10
N ASN A 875 -37.61 -21.29 -10.03
CA ASN A 875 -37.58 -20.15 -10.94
C ASN A 875 -36.70 -19.02 -10.37
N PHE A 876 -35.59 -18.74 -11.04
CA PHE A 876 -34.68 -17.63 -10.75
C PHE A 876 -33.81 -17.31 -11.97
N THR A 877 -33.24 -16.11 -11.96
CA THR A 877 -32.33 -15.65 -13.01
C THR A 877 -30.87 -15.92 -12.60
N ILE A 878 -30.08 -16.47 -13.51
CA ILE A 878 -28.62 -16.53 -13.38
C ILE A 878 -28.02 -15.49 -14.34
N ASN A 879 -27.44 -14.44 -13.80
CA ASN A 879 -26.71 -13.42 -14.54
C ASN A 879 -25.23 -13.83 -14.63
N VAL A 880 -24.76 -14.17 -15.82
CA VAL A 880 -23.36 -14.53 -16.06
C VAL A 880 -22.61 -13.34 -16.64
N ARG A 881 -21.44 -13.00 -16.08
CA ARG A 881 -20.62 -11.88 -16.59
C ARG A 881 -20.07 -12.22 -17.97
N VAL A 882 -20.25 -11.36 -18.96
CA VAL A 882 -19.53 -11.44 -20.23
C VAL A 882 -18.32 -10.52 -20.14
N PRO A 883 -17.10 -11.04 -19.91
CA PRO A 883 -15.94 -10.20 -19.60
C PRO A 883 -15.59 -9.24 -20.75
N GLN A 884 -15.06 -8.06 -20.46
CA GLN A 884 -14.67 -7.10 -21.49
C GLN A 884 -13.63 -7.64 -22.49
N TRP A 885 -12.77 -8.58 -22.04
CA TRP A 885 -11.76 -9.20 -22.90
C TRP A 885 -12.33 -10.27 -23.85
N ALA A 886 -13.55 -10.77 -23.63
CA ALA A 886 -14.16 -11.87 -24.41
C ALA A 886 -14.70 -11.41 -25.79
N LYS A 887 -13.87 -10.75 -26.59
CA LYS A 887 -14.25 -10.13 -27.87
C LYS A 887 -14.41 -11.13 -29.03
N LYS A 888 -13.86 -12.33 -28.90
CA LYS A 888 -13.97 -13.41 -29.89
C LYS A 888 -15.31 -14.16 -29.81
N GLY A 889 -16.12 -13.88 -28.79
CA GLY A 889 -17.46 -14.42 -28.60
C GLY A 889 -17.70 -14.92 -27.19
N PHE A 890 -18.96 -15.22 -26.90
CA PHE A 890 -19.43 -15.81 -25.65
C PHE A 890 -20.54 -16.79 -25.99
N VAL A 891 -20.24 -18.09 -25.92
CA VAL A 891 -21.18 -19.15 -26.31
C VAL A 891 -21.82 -19.73 -25.05
N VAL A 892 -23.14 -19.87 -25.07
CA VAL A 892 -23.93 -20.48 -23.99
C VAL A 892 -24.60 -21.73 -24.52
N LYS A 893 -24.43 -22.85 -23.80
CA LYS A 893 -25.25 -24.05 -23.98
C LYS A 893 -25.96 -24.38 -22.67
N ILE A 894 -27.21 -24.82 -22.78
CA ILE A 894 -27.96 -25.32 -21.64
C ILE A 894 -28.40 -26.74 -21.98
N ASN A 895 -28.00 -27.71 -21.14
CA ASN A 895 -28.24 -29.14 -21.36
C ASN A 895 -27.78 -29.61 -22.75
N GLY A 896 -26.58 -29.17 -23.18
CA GLY A 896 -25.98 -29.48 -24.48
C GLY A 896 -26.56 -28.72 -25.67
N LYS A 897 -27.67 -27.98 -25.51
CA LYS A 897 -28.28 -27.18 -26.58
C LYS A 897 -27.75 -25.75 -26.54
N GLN A 898 -27.20 -25.28 -27.66
CA GLN A 898 -26.78 -23.89 -27.78
C GLN A 898 -27.98 -22.94 -27.71
N GLU A 899 -27.86 -21.91 -26.89
CA GLU A 899 -28.87 -20.86 -26.72
C GLU A 899 -28.58 -19.69 -27.68
N LEU A 900 -29.62 -19.15 -28.29
CA LEU A 900 -29.52 -17.96 -29.15
C LEU A 900 -29.64 -16.70 -28.29
N VAL A 901 -28.51 -16.26 -27.76
CA VAL A 901 -28.42 -15.12 -26.83
C VAL A 901 -27.52 -14.02 -27.40
N LYS A 902 -27.86 -12.76 -27.13
CA LYS A 902 -27.01 -11.60 -27.44
C LYS A 902 -26.10 -11.33 -26.25
N ALA A 903 -24.88 -11.86 -26.29
CA ALA A 903 -23.86 -11.61 -25.29
C ALA A 903 -22.92 -10.48 -25.75
N GLU A 904 -22.90 -9.37 -25.03
CA GLU A 904 -22.03 -8.22 -25.34
C GLU A 904 -20.84 -8.19 -24.36
N ALA A 905 -19.62 -8.01 -24.87
CA ALA A 905 -18.43 -7.91 -24.00
C ALA A 905 -18.54 -6.71 -23.04
N GLY A 906 -18.23 -6.92 -21.77
CA GLY A 906 -18.39 -5.90 -20.72
C GLY A 906 -19.85 -5.74 -20.27
N SER A 907 -20.62 -6.83 -20.23
CA SER A 907 -22.02 -6.82 -19.78
C SER A 907 -22.35 -8.04 -18.89
N TYR A 908 -23.60 -8.12 -18.43
CA TYR A 908 -24.16 -9.34 -17.83
C TYR A 908 -25.23 -9.91 -18.75
N LEU A 909 -25.17 -11.22 -18.98
CA LEU A 909 -26.20 -11.96 -19.69
C LEU A 909 -27.14 -12.64 -18.68
N ALA A 910 -28.41 -12.24 -18.70
CA ALA A 910 -29.45 -12.83 -17.86
C ALA A 910 -30.00 -14.13 -18.47
N LEU A 911 -29.89 -15.23 -17.73
CA LEU A 911 -30.47 -16.53 -18.06
C LEU A 911 -31.64 -16.81 -17.12
N GLN A 912 -32.85 -16.52 -17.58
CA GLN A 912 -34.08 -16.73 -16.80
C GLN A 912 -34.77 -18.02 -17.25
N LYS A 913 -34.79 -19.04 -16.39
CA LYS A 913 -35.48 -20.32 -16.62
C LYS A 913 -36.09 -20.85 -15.32
N ASN A 914 -36.93 -21.87 -15.46
CA ASN A 914 -37.30 -22.74 -14.35
C ASN A 914 -36.28 -23.88 -14.28
N TRP A 915 -35.27 -23.72 -13.44
CA TRP A 915 -34.15 -24.65 -13.33
C TRP A 915 -34.60 -25.95 -12.68
N LYS A 916 -34.08 -27.06 -13.19
CA LYS A 916 -34.28 -28.41 -12.65
C LYS A 916 -32.97 -28.97 -12.13
N ASN A 917 -33.10 -29.94 -11.23
CA ASN A 917 -31.94 -30.63 -10.70
C ASN A 917 -31.17 -31.33 -11.82
N GLY A 918 -29.88 -31.03 -11.92
CA GLY A 918 -28.99 -31.54 -12.97
C GLY A 918 -28.91 -30.66 -14.21
N ASP A 919 -29.66 -29.56 -14.30
CA ASP A 919 -29.50 -28.61 -15.39
C ASP A 919 -28.05 -28.08 -15.42
N MET A 920 -27.46 -28.07 -16.62
CA MET A 920 -26.09 -27.67 -16.84
C MET A 920 -26.02 -26.49 -17.80
N ILE A 921 -25.31 -25.44 -17.40
CA ILE A 921 -24.98 -24.28 -18.21
C ILE A 921 -23.51 -24.35 -18.57
N GLU A 922 -23.20 -24.45 -19.86
CA GLU A 922 -21.83 -24.43 -20.37
C GLU A 922 -21.57 -23.06 -20.98
N LEU A 923 -20.52 -22.38 -20.53
CA LEU A 923 -20.09 -21.09 -21.03
C LEU A 923 -18.71 -21.25 -21.68
N GLN A 924 -18.55 -20.74 -22.89
CA GLN A 924 -17.26 -20.69 -23.59
C GLN A 924 -16.92 -19.25 -23.98
N MET A 925 -15.70 -18.83 -23.64
CA MET A 925 -15.20 -17.45 -23.78
C MET A 925 -13.80 -17.46 -24.41
N PRO A 926 -13.68 -17.61 -25.75
CA PRO A 926 -12.40 -17.80 -26.39
C PRO A 926 -11.40 -16.68 -26.06
N PHE A 927 -10.24 -17.07 -25.54
CA PHE A 927 -9.17 -16.13 -25.18
C PHE A 927 -8.48 -15.58 -26.42
N ASP A 928 -8.01 -14.34 -26.31
CA ASP A 928 -7.17 -13.68 -27.31
C ASP A 928 -6.07 -12.89 -26.61
N PHE A 929 -5.00 -12.61 -27.36
CA PHE A 929 -3.96 -11.69 -26.92
C PHE A 929 -4.43 -10.25 -27.03
N HIS A 930 -4.18 -9.46 -25.99
CA HIS A 930 -4.41 -8.02 -26.04
C HIS A 930 -3.33 -7.25 -25.27
N LEU A 931 -3.20 -5.97 -25.61
CA LEU A 931 -2.25 -5.06 -24.98
C LEU A 931 -3.00 -4.11 -24.03
N ASP A 932 -2.37 -3.82 -22.88
CA ASP A 932 -2.78 -2.76 -21.96
C ASP A 932 -1.67 -1.69 -21.89
N PRO A 933 -1.74 -0.64 -22.71
CA PRO A 933 -0.73 0.41 -22.78
C PRO A 933 -0.73 1.32 -21.55
N VAL A 934 0.45 1.81 -21.17
CA VAL A 934 0.57 2.90 -20.20
C VAL A 934 -0.11 4.16 -20.77
N MET A 935 -1.00 4.75 -19.98
CA MET A 935 -1.92 5.81 -20.38
C MET A 935 -1.30 7.02 -21.09
N ASP A 936 -0.08 7.42 -20.72
CA ASP A 936 0.67 8.55 -21.28
C ASP A 936 1.84 8.15 -22.19
N GLN A 937 2.10 6.85 -22.35
CA GLN A 937 3.19 6.32 -23.17
C GLN A 937 2.81 4.95 -23.78
N GLN A 938 2.17 4.97 -24.95
CA GLN A 938 1.44 3.82 -25.47
C GLN A 938 2.33 2.65 -25.92
N ASN A 939 3.55 2.86 -26.41
CA ASN A 939 4.44 1.73 -26.75
C ASN A 939 4.87 0.94 -25.53
N ILE A 940 4.83 1.53 -24.34
CA ILE A 940 5.07 0.79 -23.10
C ILE A 940 3.76 0.11 -22.70
N ALA A 941 3.66 -1.18 -22.96
CA ALA A 941 2.40 -1.92 -22.80
C ALA A 941 2.60 -3.30 -22.18
N SER A 942 1.60 -3.74 -21.43
CA SER A 942 1.51 -5.10 -20.91
C SER A 942 0.81 -6.03 -21.89
N LEU A 943 1.23 -7.29 -21.94
CA LEU A 943 0.62 -8.33 -22.78
C LEU A 943 -0.25 -9.25 -21.93
N PHE A 944 -1.51 -9.41 -22.33
CA PHE A 944 -2.47 -10.30 -21.70
C PHE A 944 -2.90 -11.42 -22.64
N TYR A 945 -3.27 -12.57 -22.06
CA TYR A 945 -4.03 -13.64 -22.73
C TYR A 945 -5.31 -13.89 -21.92
N GLY A 946 -6.46 -13.52 -22.47
CA GLY A 946 -7.70 -13.42 -21.69
C GLY A 946 -7.54 -12.44 -20.51
N PRO A 947 -7.84 -12.83 -19.25
CA PRO A 947 -7.65 -11.97 -18.07
C PRO A 947 -6.22 -11.96 -17.51
N ILE A 948 -5.33 -12.82 -18.01
CA ILE A 948 -4.04 -13.11 -17.36
C ILE A 948 -2.93 -12.27 -17.98
N LEU A 949 -2.26 -11.49 -17.13
CA LEU A 949 -1.05 -10.76 -17.47
C LEU A 949 0.11 -11.74 -17.62
N LEU A 950 0.81 -11.63 -18.75
CA LEU A 950 2.00 -12.40 -19.03
C LEU A 950 3.25 -11.59 -18.70
N ALA A 951 4.16 -12.22 -17.95
CA ALA A 951 5.43 -11.65 -17.55
C ALA A 951 6.57 -12.28 -18.34
N ALA A 952 7.37 -11.45 -19.01
CA ALA A 952 8.62 -11.88 -19.62
C ALA A 952 9.58 -12.32 -18.51
N GLN A 953 10.17 -13.50 -18.61
CA GLN A 953 11.17 -13.99 -17.66
C GLN A 953 12.53 -13.36 -18.00
N GLU A 954 13.11 -12.61 -17.07
CA GLU A 954 14.35 -11.87 -17.28
C GLU A 954 15.53 -12.57 -16.57
N PRO A 955 16.72 -12.61 -17.17
CA PRO A 955 17.89 -13.18 -16.53
C PRO A 955 18.59 -12.19 -15.57
N GLU A 956 18.36 -10.89 -15.73
CA GLU A 956 19.04 -9.82 -14.98
C GLU A 956 18.17 -8.56 -14.81
N ALA A 957 18.61 -7.64 -13.93
CA ALA A 957 17.98 -6.33 -13.75
C ALA A 957 18.20 -5.46 -14.99
N ARG A 958 17.28 -4.52 -15.26
CA ARG A 958 17.31 -3.68 -16.48
C ARG A 958 16.88 -2.25 -16.21
N VAL A 959 17.37 -1.33 -17.05
CA VAL A 959 16.87 0.06 -17.13
C VAL A 959 16.02 0.30 -18.38
N ASP A 960 16.21 -0.53 -19.41
CA ASP A 960 15.45 -0.48 -20.65
C ASP A 960 14.27 -1.45 -20.61
N TRP A 961 13.14 -1.01 -21.17
CA TRP A 961 11.98 -1.87 -21.37
C TRP A 961 12.30 -2.96 -22.40
N ARG A 962 11.84 -4.19 -22.14
CA ARG A 962 12.06 -5.29 -23.08
C ARG A 962 11.32 -5.00 -24.39
N LYS A 963 12.09 -4.89 -25.47
CA LYS A 963 11.55 -4.72 -26.82
C LYS A 963 10.90 -5.99 -27.32
N VAL A 964 9.71 -5.86 -27.88
CA VAL A 964 9.00 -6.95 -28.57
C VAL A 964 8.38 -6.41 -29.86
N THR A 965 8.35 -7.25 -30.89
CA THR A 965 7.66 -6.94 -32.14
C THR A 965 6.47 -7.87 -32.32
N LEU A 966 5.28 -7.30 -32.49
CA LEU A 966 4.03 -8.04 -32.68
C LEU A 966 3.37 -7.67 -34.01
N ASN A 967 2.52 -8.55 -34.53
CA ASN A 967 1.75 -8.25 -35.73
C ASN A 967 0.53 -7.39 -35.40
N ALA A 968 0.34 -6.29 -36.14
CA ALA A 968 -0.69 -5.29 -35.84
C ALA A 968 -2.13 -5.81 -36.04
N LYS A 969 -2.34 -6.82 -36.89
CA LYS A 969 -3.67 -7.37 -37.22
C LYS A 969 -4.04 -8.57 -36.35
N ASP A 970 -3.05 -9.30 -35.88
CA ASP A 970 -3.20 -10.49 -35.03
C ASP A 970 -1.97 -10.64 -34.13
N LEU A 971 -2.09 -10.16 -32.89
CA LEU A 971 -0.98 -10.16 -31.93
C LEU A 971 -0.43 -11.57 -31.66
N GLY A 972 -1.26 -12.61 -31.76
CA GLY A 972 -0.87 -14.00 -31.55
C GLY A 972 -0.01 -14.58 -32.68
N LYS A 973 -0.02 -13.97 -33.87
CA LYS A 973 0.66 -14.51 -35.06
C LYS A 973 2.16 -14.75 -34.88
N THR A 974 2.82 -13.93 -34.06
CA THR A 974 4.27 -14.01 -33.79
C THR A 974 4.59 -14.61 -32.42
N ILE A 975 3.57 -15.04 -31.67
CA ILE A 975 3.71 -15.62 -30.33
C ILE A 975 3.61 -17.14 -30.46
N GLN A 976 4.59 -17.86 -29.95
CA GLN A 976 4.60 -19.32 -29.89
C GLN A 976 4.26 -19.78 -28.47
N GLY A 977 3.77 -21.01 -28.28
CA GLY A 977 3.49 -21.53 -26.94
C GLY A 977 2.27 -22.44 -26.86
N ASP A 978 1.92 -22.79 -25.64
CA ASP A 978 0.75 -23.61 -25.33
C ASP A 978 -0.26 -22.82 -24.47
N PRO A 979 -1.42 -22.43 -25.03
CA PRO A 979 -2.50 -21.80 -24.28
C PRO A 979 -2.94 -22.55 -23.02
N LYS A 980 -2.83 -23.89 -22.99
CA LYS A 980 -3.27 -24.70 -21.84
C LYS A 980 -2.34 -24.61 -20.64
N THR A 981 -1.07 -24.29 -20.88
CA THR A 981 -0.10 -24.04 -19.80
C THR A 981 0.05 -22.56 -19.50
N LEU A 982 -0.51 -21.68 -20.36
CA LEU A 982 -0.29 -20.24 -20.36
C LEU A 982 1.19 -19.86 -20.52
N GLU A 983 1.99 -20.75 -21.12
CA GLU A 983 3.41 -20.51 -21.39
C GLU A 983 3.64 -20.20 -22.86
N PHE A 984 4.23 -19.05 -23.10
CA PHE A 984 4.47 -18.51 -24.44
C PHE A 984 5.93 -18.12 -24.63
N GLN A 985 6.34 -17.93 -25.88
CA GLN A 985 7.65 -17.47 -26.27
C GLN A 985 7.56 -16.36 -27.32
N ILE A 986 8.36 -15.32 -27.11
CA ILE A 986 8.54 -14.20 -28.04
C ILE A 986 10.04 -13.92 -28.10
N ASP A 987 10.64 -13.96 -29.29
CA ASP A 987 12.07 -13.71 -29.52
C ASP A 987 13.01 -14.53 -28.58
N GLY A 988 12.64 -15.79 -28.31
CA GLY A 988 13.40 -16.70 -27.45
C GLY A 988 13.26 -16.46 -25.94
N VAL A 989 12.38 -15.55 -25.52
CA VAL A 989 12.09 -15.26 -24.11
C VAL A 989 10.77 -15.89 -23.70
N GLN A 990 10.75 -16.58 -22.56
CA GLN A 990 9.54 -17.17 -22.00
C GLN A 990 8.64 -16.08 -21.39
N PHE A 991 7.35 -16.20 -21.64
CA PHE A 991 6.26 -15.43 -21.04
C PHE A 991 5.33 -16.40 -20.33
N LYS A 992 5.01 -16.12 -19.07
CA LYS A 992 4.09 -16.94 -18.27
C LYS A 992 3.25 -16.07 -17.33
N PRO A 993 2.21 -16.60 -16.67
CA PRO A 993 1.37 -15.81 -15.77
C PRO A 993 2.19 -15.08 -14.70
N PHE A 994 1.85 -13.82 -14.46
CA PHE A 994 2.59 -13.00 -13.48
C PHE A 994 2.45 -13.54 -12.05
N TYR A 995 1.31 -14.15 -11.71
CA TYR A 995 1.10 -14.80 -10.42
C TYR A 995 1.94 -16.06 -10.20
N ASP A 996 2.52 -16.64 -11.25
CA ASP A 996 3.45 -17.78 -11.20
C ASP A 996 4.90 -17.39 -11.54
N THR A 997 5.20 -16.08 -11.50
CA THR A 997 6.54 -15.54 -11.74
C THR A 997 7.18 -15.12 -10.41
N TYR A 998 8.21 -15.84 -9.95
CA TYR A 998 8.94 -15.51 -8.71
C TYR A 998 10.37 -14.98 -8.97
N GLY A 999 10.87 -15.17 -10.20
CA GLY A 999 12.14 -14.61 -10.64
C GLY A 999 12.05 -13.17 -11.13
N ARG A 1000 13.13 -12.72 -11.78
CA ARG A 1000 13.16 -11.41 -12.43
C ARG A 1000 12.21 -11.37 -13.62
N HIS A 1001 11.55 -10.25 -13.82
CA HIS A 1001 10.49 -10.14 -14.81
C HIS A 1001 10.34 -8.75 -15.41
N SER A 1002 9.72 -8.71 -16.58
CA SER A 1002 9.18 -7.48 -17.20
C SER A 1002 7.72 -7.72 -17.57
N VAL A 1003 6.80 -6.92 -17.00
CA VAL A 1003 5.36 -6.98 -17.35
C VAL A 1003 4.92 -5.85 -18.28
N TYR A 1004 5.71 -4.78 -18.37
CA TYR A 1004 5.58 -3.76 -19.40
C TYR A 1004 6.74 -3.92 -20.37
N LEU A 1005 6.42 -3.79 -21.65
CA LEU A 1005 7.31 -4.05 -22.77
C LEU A 1005 7.34 -2.82 -23.68
N ASP A 1006 8.43 -2.58 -24.38
CA ASP A 1006 8.50 -1.61 -25.48
C ASP A 1006 8.04 -2.30 -26.77
N VAL A 1007 6.76 -2.15 -27.08
CA VAL A 1007 6.08 -2.88 -28.15
C VAL A 1007 6.14 -2.10 -29.46
N THR A 1008 6.59 -2.77 -30.51
CA THR A 1008 6.47 -2.31 -31.90
C THR A 1008 5.46 -3.17 -32.66
N LEU A 1009 4.56 -2.55 -33.43
CA LEU A 1009 3.61 -3.26 -34.29
C LEU A 1009 4.06 -3.21 -35.76
N LYS A 1010 4.03 -4.36 -36.43
CA LYS A 1010 4.34 -4.52 -37.87
C LYS A 1010 3.16 -5.00 -38.69
#